data_AF-A0A2V1CCQ1-F1
#
_entry.id   AF-A0A2V1CCQ1-F1
#
_cell.length_a   1.000
_cell.length_b   1.000
_cell.length_c   1.000
_cell.angle_alpha   90.00
_cell.angle_beta   90.00
_cell.angle_gamma   90.00
#
_symmetry.space_group_name_H-M   'P 1'
#
loop_
_entity.id
_entity.type
_entity.pdbx_description
1 polymer ?
#
loop_
_entity_poly.entity_id
_entity_poly.type
_entity_poly.pdbx_seq_one_letter_code
_entity_poly.pdbx_strand_id
1 'polypeptide(L)'
;MTGAVDLKKIETRLFINGEFVESSNGKTFDLISPKTLEVIAKVHEASEQDADRAVAAAKAAQPAWAALSVEERAKPFKKLAALVRQHNAELAELEALSMGHPVSTYFHAHAFASTFDHYSEAGYNNQGTSSLNTPGFVNLTFRQPFGVVAAIIPWNVPLLFFAGKCAPALITGNTVVLKSSEKAPLTSARVASLVNEAGFPPGVLNIITGFGNVSGSVLSHHMDVRALSFTGSTRTGRHIQEAAAKSNLKVVMLELGGKSPAIIFDDADLEKAAEATQHSVQTNSGQTCMANSRVYVQDTVADKFIELFKTKFAPVSLGDPTASGVNHGPQADKVQHSNVLKYLEIAKRDGKVILGGQANEEKGYFINPTIFTGLPEDSQAMKEEIFGPVVNINIFKTEEEVLAKANNTEYGLYASVFTKNIDRAMRFAKGLEAGTVGVNVTSPVTARDTPFGGYKGSGIGREGFAHSMDNFLETKTCLDHADTAHTSELSVEWHSDQGRDHSIMSIAKELNIGNSPVQDTTKSSSAKDSSEQADGSVSNESISDTEEIGDLHHQLGCLMKDSLGEYRYLGAYSDIAFNAAVCSIAEAPSPEQEESKIILPPKDPYPPQKPSRVKLLREPASPSHPYLPPRQYCDYYVARYFEEVHCIYWLYPVEQFHARLDDTYMRGGGAATSSWLCSLYSIFALGAASGENPKSALYADFVSEEARMNPDLKTSDDYLALAKTLIPAVHDEADIDSIRALAILSLALLTFKFRITSYLYMGTSMQIAFSLGLQHDQSPTTQSPMSRQQNRRIWWTLYILDQEIASRCGSPCVSDERSVRIQTPLPSEQVLNPGTNTPLGTLSVSTSLCRLKREIIQTIYPERSSDSRTISFQKVTSYVSSLQKWQASMPSHLKWGVPVAPTHRRSIGILHLNYWNAMMLLTQPFLLYSVIRGASLNDMRKAWFEKLGEICVDAAKNAIVVLKSMENDGSLSSLVTFDCTCTLKVIMILCLALAKRESAELRTEYEYCLGLIDRMEQIGFCKSVNEELPSHLARLGIKQERRESDTSMEVSPNAVSQMWSGFDP
;
A
#
# COMPACT_ATOMS: atom_id res chain seq x y z
N MET A 1 -18.49 5.41 -39.47
CA MET A 1 -19.82 5.01 -39.99
C MET A 1 -20.83 5.95 -39.36
N THR A 2 -21.27 6.97 -40.10
CA THR A 2 -22.18 8.03 -39.64
C THR A 2 -23.59 7.70 -40.11
N GLY A 3 -24.26 6.79 -39.42
CA GLY A 3 -25.72 6.66 -39.52
C GLY A 3 -26.30 7.46 -38.36
N ALA A 4 -27.11 8.48 -38.65
CA ALA A 4 -27.82 9.22 -37.61
C ALA A 4 -28.60 8.25 -36.71
N VAL A 5 -28.56 8.48 -35.39
CA VAL A 5 -29.28 7.64 -34.43
C VAL A 5 -30.77 7.70 -34.71
N ASP A 6 -31.38 6.54 -34.92
CA ASP A 6 -32.83 6.41 -35.10
C ASP A 6 -33.53 6.56 -33.75
N LEU A 7 -33.89 7.80 -33.41
CA LEU A 7 -34.57 8.16 -32.16
C LEU A 7 -35.84 7.35 -31.89
N LYS A 8 -36.49 6.81 -32.93
CA LYS A 8 -37.69 5.96 -32.79
C LYS A 8 -37.38 4.56 -32.26
N LYS A 9 -36.12 4.14 -32.30
CA LYS A 9 -35.66 2.82 -31.82
C LYS A 9 -35.07 2.86 -30.41
N ILE A 10 -34.98 4.04 -29.80
CA ILE A 10 -34.47 4.17 -28.44
C ILE A 10 -35.54 3.69 -27.47
N GLU A 11 -35.18 2.74 -26.62
CA GLU A 11 -36.01 2.31 -25.52
C GLU A 11 -36.11 3.43 -24.48
N THR A 12 -37.29 4.01 -24.32
CA THR A 12 -37.55 5.16 -23.42
C THR A 12 -38.48 4.80 -22.27
N ARG A 13 -38.87 3.53 -22.15
CA ARG A 13 -39.60 3.00 -20.99
C ARG A 13 -38.71 2.95 -19.75
N LEU A 14 -39.35 2.82 -18.60
CA LEU A 14 -38.67 2.70 -17.31
C LEU A 14 -38.00 1.32 -17.22
N PHE A 15 -36.80 1.23 -16.68
CA PHE A 15 -36.13 -0.05 -16.44
C PHE A 15 -36.29 -0.43 -14.97
N ILE A 16 -37.22 -1.34 -14.69
CA ILE A 16 -37.58 -1.75 -13.33
C ILE A 16 -37.52 -3.27 -13.27
N ASN A 17 -36.80 -3.80 -12.27
CA ASN A 17 -36.70 -5.24 -12.04
C ASN A 17 -36.23 -6.05 -13.27
N GLY A 18 -35.28 -5.53 -14.04
CA GLY A 18 -34.76 -6.20 -15.24
C GLY A 18 -35.66 -6.08 -16.49
N GLU A 19 -36.77 -5.35 -16.42
CA GLU A 19 -37.74 -5.22 -17.52
C GLU A 19 -37.97 -3.77 -17.91
N PHE A 20 -38.30 -3.56 -19.20
CA PHE A 20 -38.74 -2.26 -19.73
C PHE A 20 -40.25 -2.13 -19.61
N VAL A 21 -40.71 -1.21 -18.77
CA VAL A 21 -42.11 -1.02 -18.43
C VAL A 21 -42.58 0.41 -18.73
N GLU A 22 -43.80 0.54 -19.23
CA GLU A 22 -44.44 1.85 -19.35
C GLU A 22 -44.72 2.44 -17.96
N SER A 23 -44.88 3.75 -17.90
CA SER A 23 -45.37 4.44 -16.69
C SER A 23 -46.73 3.85 -16.28
N SER A 24 -46.91 3.55 -15.00
CA SER A 24 -48.13 2.91 -14.49
C SER A 24 -49.39 3.75 -14.65
N ASN A 25 -49.26 5.07 -14.83
CA ASN A 25 -50.38 5.96 -15.15
C ASN A 25 -50.42 6.38 -16.64
N GLY A 26 -49.58 5.76 -17.49
CA GLY A 26 -49.50 6.00 -18.93
C GLY A 26 -48.87 7.35 -19.32
N LYS A 27 -48.37 8.15 -18.36
CA LYS A 27 -47.82 9.48 -18.67
C LYS A 27 -46.49 9.38 -19.40
N THR A 28 -46.33 10.33 -20.33
CA THR A 28 -45.10 10.60 -21.05
C THR A 28 -44.88 12.11 -21.10
N PHE A 29 -43.64 12.54 -21.28
CA PHE A 29 -43.30 13.92 -21.58
C PHE A 29 -42.53 14.02 -22.90
N ASP A 30 -42.68 15.15 -23.57
CA ASP A 30 -41.96 15.45 -24.80
C ASP A 30 -40.56 15.98 -24.46
N LEU A 31 -39.53 15.32 -24.97
CA LEU A 31 -38.15 15.81 -24.91
C LEU A 31 -37.93 16.75 -26.11
N ILE A 32 -37.62 18.01 -25.82
CA ILE A 32 -37.42 19.05 -26.82
C ILE A 32 -35.92 19.25 -27.01
N SER A 33 -35.43 19.20 -28.25
CA SER A 33 -34.03 19.50 -28.52
C SER A 33 -33.73 20.98 -28.25
N PRO A 34 -32.69 21.32 -27.47
CA PRO A 34 -32.32 22.70 -27.18
C PRO A 34 -31.76 23.44 -28.40
N LYS A 35 -31.35 22.71 -29.43
CA LYS A 35 -30.87 23.27 -30.70
C LYS A 35 -32.04 23.55 -31.66
N THR A 36 -32.89 22.58 -31.96
CA THR A 36 -33.96 22.77 -32.98
C THR A 36 -35.26 23.33 -32.42
N LEU A 37 -35.49 23.26 -31.10
CA LEU A 37 -36.75 23.55 -30.43
C LEU A 37 -37.91 22.61 -30.82
N GLU A 38 -37.58 21.47 -31.44
CA GLU A 38 -38.54 20.46 -31.87
C GLU A 38 -38.54 19.27 -30.91
N VAL A 39 -39.66 18.55 -30.85
CA VAL A 39 -39.78 17.32 -30.07
C VAL A 39 -38.97 16.22 -30.75
N ILE A 40 -38.03 15.63 -30.02
CA ILE A 40 -37.13 14.57 -30.53
C ILE A 40 -37.48 13.18 -30.00
N ALA A 41 -38.11 13.09 -28.82
CA ALA A 41 -38.54 11.81 -28.25
C ALA A 41 -39.73 12.03 -27.30
N LYS A 42 -40.56 10.99 -27.14
CA LYS A 42 -41.50 10.87 -26.02
C LYS A 42 -40.91 9.92 -25.00
N VAL A 43 -40.84 10.34 -23.74
CA VAL A 43 -40.20 9.58 -22.67
C VAL A 43 -41.22 9.29 -21.58
N HIS A 44 -41.22 8.07 -21.05
CA HIS A 44 -42.14 7.70 -19.98
C HIS A 44 -41.81 8.44 -18.68
N GLU A 45 -42.84 9.00 -18.05
CA GLU A 45 -42.74 9.73 -16.79
C GLU A 45 -43.03 8.79 -15.62
N ALA A 46 -42.00 8.44 -14.84
CA ALA A 46 -42.17 7.64 -13.63
C ALA A 46 -43.11 8.34 -12.64
N SER A 47 -44.23 7.66 -12.36
CA SER A 47 -45.17 8.07 -11.31
C SER A 47 -44.63 7.75 -9.91
N GLU A 48 -45.39 8.11 -8.89
CA GLU A 48 -45.13 7.71 -7.52
C GLU A 48 -45.14 6.18 -7.38
N GLN A 49 -46.13 5.51 -8.00
CA GLN A 49 -46.25 4.06 -7.98
C GLN A 49 -45.07 3.37 -8.68
N ASP A 50 -44.50 3.96 -9.73
CA ASP A 50 -43.34 3.40 -10.40
C ASP A 50 -42.06 3.55 -9.57
N ALA A 51 -41.91 4.67 -8.86
CA ALA A 51 -40.80 4.86 -7.91
C ALA A 51 -40.91 3.85 -6.75
N ASP A 52 -42.11 3.65 -6.19
CA ASP A 52 -42.35 2.65 -5.14
C ASP A 52 -42.05 1.22 -5.64
N ARG A 53 -42.50 0.88 -6.86
CA ARG A 53 -42.19 -0.42 -7.50
C ARG A 53 -40.70 -0.63 -7.70
N ALA A 54 -39.97 0.40 -8.13
CA ALA A 54 -38.52 0.34 -8.30
C ALA A 54 -37.80 0.13 -6.96
N VAL A 55 -38.23 0.83 -5.91
CA VAL A 55 -37.68 0.65 -4.54
C VAL A 55 -38.01 -0.74 -3.99
N ALA A 56 -39.23 -1.23 -4.21
CA ALA A 56 -39.64 -2.57 -3.79
C ALA A 56 -38.79 -3.66 -4.48
N ALA A 57 -38.55 -3.53 -5.80
CA ALA A 57 -37.67 -4.43 -6.54
C ALA A 57 -36.23 -4.37 -6.03
N ALA A 58 -35.70 -3.16 -5.80
CA ALA A 58 -34.37 -2.96 -5.22
C ALA A 58 -34.23 -3.61 -3.84
N LYS A 59 -35.24 -3.44 -2.98
CA LYS A 59 -35.27 -4.03 -1.63
C LYS A 59 -35.31 -5.56 -1.69
N ALA A 60 -36.09 -6.14 -2.60
CA ALA A 60 -36.18 -7.58 -2.76
C ALA A 60 -34.86 -8.20 -3.26
N ALA A 61 -34.16 -7.53 -4.18
CA ALA A 61 -32.90 -8.03 -4.75
C ALA A 61 -31.69 -7.87 -3.81
N GLN A 62 -31.75 -6.93 -2.86
CA GLN A 62 -30.57 -6.51 -2.11
C GLN A 62 -29.93 -7.59 -1.23
N PRO A 63 -30.67 -8.44 -0.49
CA PRO A 63 -30.03 -9.47 0.33
C PRO A 63 -29.20 -10.45 -0.49
N ALA A 64 -29.71 -10.91 -1.63
CA ALA A 64 -29.00 -11.81 -2.53
C ALA A 64 -27.77 -11.14 -3.14
N TRP A 65 -27.90 -9.87 -3.55
CA TRP A 65 -26.78 -9.09 -4.09
C TRP A 65 -25.66 -8.85 -3.08
N ALA A 66 -26.00 -8.51 -1.83
CA ALA A 66 -25.03 -8.28 -0.76
C ALA A 66 -24.29 -9.56 -0.34
N ALA A 67 -24.95 -10.72 -0.44
CA ALA A 67 -24.36 -12.01 -0.09
C ALA A 67 -23.30 -12.51 -1.08
N LEU A 68 -23.27 -11.98 -2.31
CA LEU A 68 -22.25 -12.31 -3.30
C LEU A 68 -20.86 -11.86 -2.85
N SER A 69 -19.82 -12.53 -3.34
CA SER A 69 -18.45 -12.01 -3.24
C SER A 69 -18.26 -10.73 -4.06
N VAL A 70 -17.22 -9.95 -3.76
CA VAL A 70 -16.86 -8.75 -4.54
C VAL A 70 -16.63 -9.12 -6.01
N GLU A 71 -15.97 -10.25 -6.28
CA GLU A 71 -15.71 -10.73 -7.64
C GLU A 71 -17.01 -11.04 -8.39
N GLU A 72 -17.98 -11.69 -7.75
CA GLU A 72 -19.28 -11.99 -8.36
C GLU A 72 -20.08 -10.73 -8.65
N ARG A 73 -20.06 -9.74 -7.74
CA ARG A 73 -20.67 -8.42 -8.00
C ARG A 73 -19.99 -7.66 -9.13
N ALA A 74 -18.69 -7.85 -9.31
CA ALA A 74 -17.89 -7.16 -10.32
C ALA A 74 -18.09 -7.68 -11.75
N LYS A 75 -18.55 -8.92 -11.95
CA LYS A 75 -18.76 -9.54 -13.28
C LYS A 75 -19.57 -8.66 -14.24
N PRO A 76 -20.78 -8.17 -13.90
CA PRO A 76 -21.56 -7.33 -14.81
C PRO A 76 -20.96 -5.92 -15.02
N PHE A 77 -20.08 -5.43 -14.13
CA PHE A 77 -19.44 -4.11 -14.26
C PHE A 77 -18.51 -4.05 -15.47
N LYS A 78 -17.59 -5.03 -15.60
CA LYS A 78 -16.62 -5.07 -16.71
C LYS A 78 -17.33 -5.21 -18.07
N LYS A 79 -18.40 -6.00 -18.12
CA LYS A 79 -19.23 -6.14 -19.33
C LYS A 79 -19.95 -4.84 -19.68
N LEU A 80 -20.59 -4.18 -18.70
CA LEU A 80 -21.24 -2.88 -18.93
C LEU A 80 -20.24 -1.82 -19.40
N ALA A 81 -19.07 -1.74 -18.78
CA ALA A 81 -18.01 -0.82 -19.18
C ALA A 81 -17.57 -1.04 -20.65
N ALA A 82 -17.42 -2.30 -21.08
CA ALA A 82 -17.11 -2.64 -22.46
C ALA A 82 -18.24 -2.23 -23.44
N LEU A 83 -19.49 -2.54 -23.09
CA LEU A 83 -20.66 -2.19 -23.90
C LEU A 83 -20.81 -0.67 -24.06
N VAL A 84 -20.61 0.10 -22.98
CA VAL A 84 -20.69 1.56 -23.02
C VAL A 84 -19.57 2.15 -23.87
N ARG A 85 -18.33 1.64 -23.80
CA ARG A 85 -17.23 2.06 -24.69
C ARG A 85 -17.56 1.78 -26.16
N GLN A 86 -18.13 0.61 -26.46
CA GLN A 86 -18.51 0.24 -27.83
C GLN A 86 -19.55 1.18 -28.43
N HIS A 87 -20.46 1.71 -27.60
CA HIS A 87 -21.54 2.61 -28.02
C HIS A 87 -21.21 4.10 -27.80
N ASN A 88 -19.93 4.49 -27.65
CA ASN A 88 -19.54 5.89 -27.41
C ASN A 88 -20.12 6.87 -28.45
N ALA A 89 -20.06 6.53 -29.74
CA ALA A 89 -20.55 7.40 -30.81
C ALA A 89 -22.07 7.61 -30.75
N GLU A 90 -22.82 6.53 -30.48
CA GLU A 90 -24.27 6.60 -30.29
C GLU A 90 -24.61 7.47 -29.07
N LEU A 91 -23.95 7.24 -27.94
CA LEU A 91 -24.18 8.01 -26.72
C LEU A 91 -23.82 9.50 -26.88
N ALA A 92 -22.76 9.81 -27.63
CA ALA A 92 -22.40 11.18 -27.95
C ALA A 92 -23.51 11.90 -28.74
N GLU A 93 -24.09 11.24 -29.73
CA GLU A 93 -25.18 11.78 -30.52
C GLU A 93 -26.46 11.96 -29.69
N LEU A 94 -26.78 11.02 -28.80
CA LEU A 94 -27.91 11.15 -27.87
C LEU A 94 -27.76 12.34 -26.92
N GLU A 95 -26.56 12.55 -26.38
CA GLU A 95 -26.27 13.69 -25.51
C GLU A 95 -26.31 15.02 -26.29
N ALA A 96 -25.80 15.03 -27.52
CA ALA A 96 -25.90 16.17 -28.43
C ALA A 96 -27.35 16.56 -28.74
N LEU A 97 -28.21 15.58 -29.00
CA LEU A 97 -29.62 15.81 -29.33
C LEU A 97 -30.45 16.26 -28.11
N SER A 98 -30.25 15.61 -26.96
CA SER A 98 -31.01 15.88 -25.73
C SER A 98 -30.55 17.13 -24.99
N MET A 99 -29.24 17.31 -24.86
CA MET A 99 -28.62 18.32 -24.00
C MET A 99 -27.89 19.42 -24.77
N GLY A 100 -27.59 19.19 -26.04
CA GLY A 100 -26.79 20.13 -26.83
C GLY A 100 -25.29 20.00 -26.61
N HIS A 101 -24.81 18.96 -25.94
CA HIS A 101 -23.38 18.75 -25.73
C HIS A 101 -22.69 18.38 -27.06
N PRO A 102 -21.68 19.12 -27.54
CA PRO A 102 -21.05 18.81 -28.81
C PRO A 102 -20.36 17.44 -28.84
N VAL A 103 -20.56 16.67 -29.92
CA VAL A 103 -19.93 15.35 -30.10
C VAL A 103 -18.40 15.44 -30.17
N SER A 104 -17.88 16.57 -30.62
CA SER A 104 -16.43 16.85 -30.73
C SER A 104 -15.71 16.86 -29.39
N THR A 105 -16.42 17.18 -28.29
CA THR A 105 -15.88 17.26 -26.93
C THR A 105 -16.38 16.14 -26.02
N TYR A 106 -17.14 15.19 -26.56
CA TYR A 106 -17.78 14.14 -25.77
C TYR A 106 -16.79 13.07 -25.31
N PHE A 107 -16.66 12.91 -23.99
CA PHE A 107 -15.82 11.88 -23.37
C PHE A 107 -16.57 11.02 -22.34
N HIS A 108 -17.88 11.25 -22.16
CA HIS A 108 -18.61 10.74 -21.00
C HIS A 108 -18.69 9.21 -20.94
N ALA A 109 -18.82 8.52 -22.08
CA ALA A 109 -18.87 7.06 -22.10
C ALA A 109 -17.53 6.42 -21.68
N HIS A 110 -16.40 7.02 -22.07
CA HIS A 110 -15.08 6.57 -21.62
C HIS A 110 -14.88 6.81 -20.11
N ALA A 111 -15.31 7.96 -19.59
CA ALA A 111 -15.28 8.25 -18.16
C ALA A 111 -16.18 7.30 -17.35
N PHE A 112 -17.39 7.03 -17.85
CA PHE A 112 -18.31 6.05 -17.28
C PHE A 112 -17.64 4.68 -17.17
N ALA A 113 -17.10 4.19 -18.29
CA ALA A 113 -16.50 2.87 -18.35
C ALA A 113 -15.29 2.75 -17.43
N SER A 114 -14.40 3.76 -17.43
CA SER A 114 -13.25 3.81 -16.53
C SER A 114 -13.65 3.75 -15.05
N THR A 115 -14.79 4.35 -14.68
CA THR A 115 -15.31 4.33 -13.31
C THR A 115 -15.82 2.94 -12.93
N PHE A 116 -16.57 2.29 -13.81
CA PHE A 116 -17.03 0.90 -13.59
C PHE A 116 -15.87 -0.10 -13.57
N ASP A 117 -14.87 0.07 -14.44
CA ASP A 117 -13.65 -0.75 -14.42
C ASP A 117 -12.95 -0.63 -13.07
N HIS A 118 -12.73 0.60 -12.59
CA HIS A 118 -12.10 0.84 -11.29
C HIS A 118 -12.87 0.16 -10.15
N TYR A 119 -14.18 0.42 -10.04
CA TYR A 119 -14.97 -0.16 -8.94
C TYR A 119 -15.15 -1.67 -9.06
N SER A 120 -15.00 -2.26 -10.24
CA SER A 120 -14.98 -3.72 -10.37
C SER A 120 -13.84 -4.40 -9.60
N GLU A 121 -12.80 -3.63 -9.24
CA GLU A 121 -11.60 -4.12 -8.53
C GLU A 121 -11.46 -3.51 -7.13
N ALA A 122 -12.19 -2.43 -6.83
CA ALA A 122 -12.05 -1.69 -5.58
C ALA A 122 -12.82 -2.27 -4.38
N GLY A 123 -13.75 -3.21 -4.59
CA GLY A 123 -14.67 -3.66 -3.52
C GLY A 123 -13.98 -4.30 -2.30
N TYR A 124 -12.78 -4.88 -2.46
CA TYR A 124 -11.99 -5.43 -1.35
C TYR A 124 -11.34 -4.38 -0.44
N ASN A 125 -11.35 -3.11 -0.85
CA ASN A 125 -10.91 -2.00 -0.01
C ASN A 125 -11.94 -1.66 1.07
N ASN A 126 -13.17 -2.19 0.98
CA ASN A 126 -14.17 -2.06 2.03
C ASN A 126 -13.82 -2.97 3.22
N GLN A 127 -13.05 -2.46 4.17
CA GLN A 127 -12.61 -3.19 5.35
C GLN A 127 -13.06 -2.51 6.64
N GLY A 128 -13.42 -3.34 7.62
CA GLY A 128 -13.61 -2.92 9.00
C GLY A 128 -12.28 -2.66 9.71
N THR A 129 -12.39 -2.36 11.01
CA THR A 129 -11.27 -2.16 11.92
C THR A 129 -11.38 -3.11 13.10
N SER A 130 -10.25 -3.42 13.75
CA SER A 130 -10.23 -4.16 15.01
C SER A 130 -9.56 -3.33 16.11
N SER A 131 -9.95 -3.58 17.35
CA SER A 131 -9.39 -2.92 18.54
C SER A 131 -9.38 -3.89 19.72
N LEU A 132 -8.27 -3.91 20.46
CA LEU A 132 -8.07 -4.69 21.69
C LEU A 132 -7.93 -3.80 22.93
N ASN A 133 -8.23 -2.51 22.79
CA ASN A 133 -8.03 -1.52 23.87
C ASN A 133 -9.08 -1.63 24.99
N THR A 134 -10.11 -2.46 24.83
CA THR A 134 -11.04 -2.83 25.90
C THR A 134 -10.59 -4.17 26.46
N PRO A 135 -10.08 -4.22 27.71
CA PRO A 135 -9.66 -5.47 28.33
C PRO A 135 -10.79 -6.51 28.31
N GLY A 136 -10.47 -7.74 27.92
CA GLY A 136 -11.44 -8.84 27.84
C GLY A 136 -12.32 -8.85 26.58
N PHE A 137 -12.08 -7.97 25.59
CA PHE A 137 -12.88 -7.94 24.37
C PHE A 137 -12.02 -7.96 23.09
N VAL A 138 -12.54 -8.62 22.06
CA VAL A 138 -12.15 -8.40 20.67
C VAL A 138 -13.21 -7.52 20.04
N ASN A 139 -12.88 -6.24 19.83
CA ASN A 139 -13.79 -5.31 19.19
C ASN A 139 -13.52 -5.28 17.68
N LEU A 140 -14.57 -5.44 16.89
CA LEU A 140 -14.53 -5.38 15.44
C LEU A 140 -15.51 -4.32 14.96
N THR A 141 -15.23 -3.69 13.83
CA THR A 141 -16.24 -2.97 13.06
C THR A 141 -16.51 -3.72 11.75
N PHE A 142 -17.77 -3.79 11.35
CA PHE A 142 -18.19 -4.24 10.03
C PHE A 142 -18.62 -3.02 9.23
N ARG A 143 -18.28 -3.00 7.94
CA ARG A 143 -18.73 -1.99 6.99
C ARG A 143 -19.73 -2.61 6.03
N GLN A 144 -21.02 -2.44 6.33
CA GLN A 144 -22.12 -3.13 5.67
C GLN A 144 -22.85 -2.17 4.70
N PRO A 145 -23.42 -2.65 3.58
CA PRO A 145 -24.25 -1.80 2.73
C PRO A 145 -25.48 -1.28 3.48
N PHE A 146 -25.93 -0.07 3.15
CA PHE A 146 -27.17 0.52 3.67
C PHE A 146 -28.44 -0.24 3.24
N GLY A 147 -28.40 -0.91 2.08
CA GLY A 147 -29.55 -1.57 1.49
C GLY A 147 -29.94 -0.92 0.17
N VAL A 148 -31.11 -0.26 0.13
CA VAL A 148 -31.57 0.46 -1.06
C VAL A 148 -31.02 1.89 -1.07
N VAL A 149 -30.35 2.23 -2.16
CA VAL A 149 -29.79 3.56 -2.43
C VAL A 149 -30.59 4.24 -3.55
N ALA A 150 -30.96 5.50 -3.35
CA ALA A 150 -31.48 6.35 -4.42
C ALA A 150 -30.35 7.20 -5.01
N ALA A 151 -30.21 7.21 -6.34
CA ALA A 151 -29.26 8.06 -7.05
C ALA A 151 -30.03 9.03 -7.95
N ILE A 152 -30.03 10.32 -7.63
CA ILE A 152 -30.70 11.35 -8.44
C ILE A 152 -29.62 12.17 -9.14
N ILE A 153 -29.56 12.06 -10.47
CA ILE A 153 -28.48 12.64 -11.30
C ILE A 153 -28.94 13.91 -12.02
N PRO A 154 -28.02 14.85 -12.33
CA PRO A 154 -28.34 16.07 -13.04
C PRO A 154 -28.35 15.82 -14.55
N TRP A 155 -28.64 16.87 -15.31
CA TRP A 155 -28.73 16.83 -16.76
C TRP A 155 -27.44 17.21 -17.50
N ASN A 156 -26.50 17.90 -16.85
CA ASN A 156 -25.38 18.52 -17.56
C ASN A 156 -24.29 17.53 -18.00
N VAL A 157 -24.05 16.47 -17.22
CA VAL A 157 -23.15 15.35 -17.56
C VAL A 157 -23.72 14.02 -17.01
N PRO A 158 -24.88 13.54 -17.52
CA PRO A 158 -25.66 12.48 -16.89
C PRO A 158 -24.87 11.19 -16.64
N LEU A 159 -24.08 10.73 -17.62
CA LEU A 159 -23.33 9.47 -17.49
C LEU A 159 -22.18 9.54 -16.48
N LEU A 160 -21.56 10.70 -16.28
CA LEU A 160 -20.52 10.85 -15.25
C LEU A 160 -21.13 10.62 -13.86
N PHE A 161 -22.27 11.27 -13.57
CA PHE A 161 -22.95 11.10 -12.29
C PHE A 161 -23.66 9.76 -12.15
N PHE A 162 -24.12 9.16 -13.25
CA PHE A 162 -24.59 7.78 -13.24
C PHE A 162 -23.49 6.88 -12.70
N ALA A 163 -22.30 6.89 -13.31
CA ALA A 163 -21.21 6.01 -12.93
C ALA A 163 -20.69 6.33 -11.53
N GLY A 164 -20.47 7.61 -11.22
CA GLY A 164 -19.95 8.08 -9.93
C GLY A 164 -20.84 7.72 -8.74
N LYS A 165 -22.15 7.52 -8.94
CA LYS A 165 -23.09 7.13 -7.88
C LYS A 165 -23.39 5.64 -7.88
N CYS A 166 -23.70 5.06 -9.04
CA CYS A 166 -24.12 3.66 -9.12
C CYS A 166 -22.97 2.69 -8.85
N ALA A 167 -21.80 2.89 -9.46
CA ALA A 167 -20.70 1.93 -9.34
C ALA A 167 -20.23 1.72 -7.88
N PRO A 168 -19.93 2.77 -7.08
CA PRO A 168 -19.55 2.59 -5.68
C PRO A 168 -20.68 2.06 -4.79
N ALA A 169 -21.94 2.41 -5.04
CA ALA A 169 -23.07 1.87 -4.29
C ALA A 169 -23.28 0.38 -4.58
N LEU A 170 -23.23 -0.02 -5.85
CA LEU A 170 -23.47 -1.40 -6.27
C LEU A 170 -22.36 -2.33 -5.78
N ILE A 171 -21.08 -1.95 -5.90
CA ILE A 171 -19.95 -2.82 -5.51
C ILE A 171 -19.90 -3.06 -4.00
N THR A 172 -20.38 -2.12 -3.20
CA THR A 172 -20.48 -2.25 -1.73
C THR A 172 -21.64 -3.16 -1.29
N GLY A 173 -22.46 -3.65 -2.21
CA GLY A 173 -23.58 -4.56 -1.93
C GLY A 173 -24.92 -3.87 -1.75
N ASN A 174 -25.04 -2.58 -2.09
CA ASN A 174 -26.33 -1.90 -2.17
C ASN A 174 -27.03 -2.20 -3.50
N THR A 175 -28.34 -2.03 -3.54
CA THR A 175 -29.11 -1.94 -4.78
C THR A 175 -29.47 -0.48 -5.04
N VAL A 176 -29.62 -0.12 -6.31
CA VAL A 176 -29.77 1.29 -6.71
C VAL A 176 -31.08 1.51 -7.46
N VAL A 177 -31.79 2.57 -7.08
CA VAL A 177 -32.82 3.20 -7.91
C VAL A 177 -32.26 4.53 -8.41
N LEU A 178 -31.83 4.56 -9.67
CA LEU A 178 -31.36 5.75 -10.33
C LEU A 178 -32.53 6.49 -10.97
N LYS A 179 -32.64 7.79 -10.68
CA LYS A 179 -33.55 8.70 -11.35
C LYS A 179 -32.76 9.66 -12.22
N SER A 180 -32.93 9.53 -13.54
CA SER A 180 -32.35 10.44 -14.52
C SER A 180 -33.13 11.76 -14.59
N SER A 181 -32.46 12.83 -15.01
CA SER A 181 -33.11 14.13 -15.22
C SER A 181 -34.03 14.07 -16.43
N GLU A 182 -35.23 14.66 -16.30
CA GLU A 182 -36.18 14.83 -17.41
C GLU A 182 -35.59 15.63 -18.58
N LYS A 183 -34.56 16.44 -18.35
CA LYS A 183 -33.93 17.26 -19.41
C LYS A 183 -32.93 16.49 -20.28
N ALA A 184 -32.37 15.40 -19.76
CA ALA A 184 -31.30 14.64 -20.43
C ALA A 184 -31.45 13.12 -20.27
N PRO A 185 -32.60 12.53 -20.64
CA PRO A 185 -32.90 11.15 -20.27
C PRO A 185 -32.29 10.10 -21.21
N LEU A 186 -31.92 10.46 -22.44
CA LEU A 186 -31.66 9.49 -23.52
C LEU A 186 -30.42 8.63 -23.29
N THR A 187 -29.31 9.21 -22.81
CA THR A 187 -28.09 8.44 -22.54
C THR A 187 -28.28 7.48 -21.36
N SER A 188 -29.01 7.89 -20.33
CA SER A 188 -29.37 7.02 -19.20
C SER A 188 -30.30 5.87 -19.63
N ALA A 189 -31.28 6.16 -20.50
CA ALA A 189 -32.19 5.16 -21.04
C ALA A 189 -31.44 4.15 -21.94
N ARG A 190 -30.52 4.62 -22.78
CA ARG A 190 -29.67 3.73 -23.58
C ARG A 190 -28.78 2.84 -22.71
N VAL A 191 -28.18 3.40 -21.65
CA VAL A 191 -27.40 2.62 -20.68
C VAL A 191 -28.28 1.59 -19.96
N ALA A 192 -29.57 1.83 -19.74
CA ALA A 192 -30.47 0.82 -19.18
C ALA A 192 -30.58 -0.44 -20.07
N SER A 193 -30.63 -0.28 -21.39
CA SER A 193 -30.55 -1.42 -22.32
C SER A 193 -29.22 -2.18 -22.20
N LEU A 194 -28.12 -1.44 -22.04
CA LEU A 194 -26.79 -2.04 -21.87
C LEU A 194 -26.63 -2.71 -20.49
N VAL A 195 -27.30 -2.23 -19.45
CA VAL A 195 -27.36 -2.86 -18.12
C VAL A 195 -28.06 -4.21 -18.20
N ASN A 196 -29.17 -4.29 -18.94
CA ASN A 196 -29.87 -5.55 -19.19
C ASN A 196 -28.96 -6.53 -19.94
N GLU A 197 -28.30 -6.07 -21.01
CA GLU A 197 -27.34 -6.88 -21.77
C GLU A 197 -26.12 -7.31 -20.94
N ALA A 198 -25.65 -6.46 -20.03
CA ALA A 198 -24.54 -6.74 -19.13
C ALA A 198 -24.85 -7.86 -18.11
N GLY A 199 -26.12 -8.16 -17.88
CA GLY A 199 -26.56 -9.26 -17.02
C GLY A 199 -26.57 -8.92 -15.53
N PHE A 200 -26.91 -7.68 -15.17
CA PHE A 200 -27.23 -7.35 -13.78
C PHE A 200 -28.47 -8.15 -13.33
N PRO A 201 -28.47 -8.74 -12.11
CA PRO A 201 -29.66 -9.42 -11.62
C PRO A 201 -30.87 -8.47 -11.53
N PRO A 202 -32.09 -8.96 -11.82
CA PRO A 202 -33.32 -8.17 -11.69
C PRO A 202 -33.40 -7.44 -10.35
N GLY A 203 -33.70 -6.14 -10.41
CA GLY A 203 -33.88 -5.29 -9.23
C GLY A 203 -32.59 -4.70 -8.65
N VAL A 204 -31.40 -5.19 -9.03
CA VAL A 204 -30.13 -4.66 -8.49
C VAL A 204 -29.89 -3.20 -8.91
N LEU A 205 -30.16 -2.89 -10.19
CA LEU A 205 -30.09 -1.54 -10.73
C LEU A 205 -31.40 -1.24 -11.47
N ASN A 206 -32.17 -0.29 -10.95
CA ASN A 206 -33.40 0.21 -11.56
C ASN A 206 -33.15 1.63 -12.06
N ILE A 207 -33.59 1.94 -13.27
CA ILE A 207 -33.36 3.24 -13.92
C ILE A 207 -34.72 3.79 -14.32
N ILE A 208 -35.13 4.84 -13.63
CA ILE A 208 -36.37 5.55 -13.87
C ILE A 208 -36.10 6.97 -14.38
N THR A 209 -37.05 7.52 -15.10
CA THR A 209 -36.99 8.87 -15.66
C THR A 209 -38.27 9.60 -15.31
N GLY A 210 -38.21 10.89 -15.00
CA GLY A 210 -39.39 11.71 -14.75
C GLY A 210 -39.05 12.99 -14.00
N PHE A 211 -40.05 13.79 -13.64
CA PHE A 211 -39.81 15.08 -13.00
C PHE A 211 -39.37 14.98 -11.53
N GLY A 212 -38.54 15.92 -11.08
CA GLY A 212 -38.04 15.97 -9.70
C GLY A 212 -39.12 16.01 -8.63
N ASN A 213 -40.21 16.76 -8.85
CA ASN A 213 -41.33 16.92 -7.91
C ASN A 213 -42.22 15.68 -7.78
N VAL A 214 -42.09 14.68 -8.66
CA VAL A 214 -42.85 13.42 -8.61
C VAL A 214 -41.91 12.31 -8.11
N SER A 215 -41.20 11.64 -9.01
CA SER A 215 -40.33 10.50 -8.66
C SER A 215 -39.13 10.90 -7.80
N GLY A 216 -38.59 12.12 -7.96
CA GLY A 216 -37.49 12.60 -7.11
C GLY A 216 -37.93 12.85 -5.67
N SER A 217 -39.13 13.44 -5.50
CA SER A 217 -39.76 13.66 -4.20
C SER A 217 -39.97 12.32 -3.49
N VAL A 218 -40.60 11.36 -4.16
CA VAL A 218 -40.83 10.02 -3.60
C VAL A 218 -39.53 9.41 -3.10
N LEU A 219 -38.50 9.33 -3.94
CA LEU A 219 -37.20 8.77 -3.52
C LEU A 219 -36.58 9.48 -2.31
N SER A 220 -36.77 10.80 -2.18
CA SER A 220 -36.25 11.59 -1.06
C SER A 220 -36.93 11.30 0.28
N HIS A 221 -38.22 10.97 0.29
CA HIS A 221 -38.98 10.68 1.51
C HIS A 221 -39.36 9.19 1.66
N HIS A 222 -39.02 8.33 0.70
CA HIS A 222 -39.39 6.91 0.75
C HIS A 222 -38.76 6.23 1.98
N MET A 223 -39.56 5.46 2.72
CA MET A 223 -39.15 4.87 3.99
C MET A 223 -38.17 3.72 3.86
N ASP A 224 -38.09 3.06 2.70
CA ASP A 224 -37.14 1.96 2.45
C ASP A 224 -35.81 2.40 1.81
N VAL A 225 -35.70 3.64 1.35
CA VAL A 225 -34.41 4.18 0.87
C VAL A 225 -33.58 4.54 2.10
N ARG A 226 -32.36 4.00 2.23
CA ARG A 226 -31.49 4.19 3.40
C ARG A 226 -30.34 5.17 3.17
N ALA A 227 -29.91 5.31 1.92
CA ALA A 227 -29.03 6.40 1.52
C ALA A 227 -29.48 7.02 0.18
N LEU A 228 -29.23 8.30 0.00
CA LEU A 228 -29.58 9.05 -1.21
C LEU A 228 -28.40 9.92 -1.63
N SER A 229 -27.96 9.75 -2.87
CA SER A 229 -26.96 10.62 -3.49
C SER A 229 -27.62 11.50 -4.55
N PHE A 230 -27.54 12.82 -4.37
CA PHE A 230 -28.10 13.82 -5.27
C PHE A 230 -27.01 14.73 -5.81
N THR A 231 -27.10 15.03 -7.11
CA THR A 231 -26.37 16.16 -7.69
C THR A 231 -27.33 17.11 -8.37
N GLY A 232 -27.19 18.42 -8.09
CA GLY A 232 -27.98 19.46 -8.73
C GLY A 232 -27.95 20.79 -7.98
N SER A 233 -29.05 21.54 -8.01
CA SER A 233 -29.08 22.87 -7.41
C SER A 233 -29.09 22.83 -5.87
N THR A 234 -28.48 23.83 -5.23
CA THR A 234 -28.50 23.97 -3.77
C THR A 234 -29.91 24.06 -3.19
N ARG A 235 -30.85 24.69 -3.93
CA ARG A 235 -32.27 24.76 -3.54
C ARG A 235 -32.89 23.36 -3.45
N THR A 236 -32.70 22.52 -4.46
CA THR A 236 -33.23 21.16 -4.46
C THR A 236 -32.52 20.29 -3.41
N GLY A 237 -31.20 20.45 -3.23
CA GLY A 237 -30.46 19.76 -2.18
C GLY A 237 -31.03 20.01 -0.79
N ARG A 238 -31.41 21.26 -0.48
CA ARG A 238 -32.12 21.60 0.78
C ARG A 238 -33.45 20.85 0.94
N HIS A 239 -34.28 20.83 -0.11
CA HIS A 239 -35.55 20.08 -0.06
C HIS A 239 -35.36 18.58 0.14
N ILE A 240 -34.34 17.98 -0.48
CA ILE A 240 -34.00 16.58 -0.28
C ILE A 240 -33.56 16.32 1.16
N GLN A 241 -32.72 17.18 1.72
CA GLN A 241 -32.30 17.09 3.12
C GLN A 241 -33.50 17.20 4.07
N GLU A 242 -34.41 18.14 3.82
CA GLU A 242 -35.66 18.29 4.60
C GLU A 242 -36.56 17.06 4.50
N ALA A 243 -36.72 16.50 3.30
CA ALA A 243 -37.53 15.30 3.07
C ALA A 243 -36.93 14.05 3.74
N ALA A 244 -35.60 13.90 3.69
CA ALA A 244 -34.88 12.85 4.41
C ALA A 244 -35.06 12.99 5.93
N ALA A 245 -34.93 14.20 6.45
CA ALA A 245 -35.11 14.50 7.87
C ALA A 245 -36.55 14.21 8.36
N LYS A 246 -37.56 14.56 7.56
CA LYS A 246 -38.98 14.35 7.86
C LYS A 246 -39.44 12.89 7.73
N SER A 247 -38.68 12.05 7.05
CA SER A 247 -39.04 10.65 6.78
C SER A 247 -38.33 9.69 7.73
N ASN A 248 -37.17 9.17 7.34
CA ASN A 248 -36.47 8.08 8.03
C ASN A 248 -35.01 8.41 8.38
N LEU A 249 -34.61 9.69 8.31
CA LEU A 249 -33.24 10.13 8.56
C LEU A 249 -32.20 9.43 7.67
N LYS A 250 -32.60 9.01 6.45
CA LYS A 250 -31.68 8.43 5.46
C LYS A 250 -30.43 9.29 5.28
N VAL A 251 -29.29 8.65 5.05
CA VAL A 251 -28.03 9.36 4.76
C VAL A 251 -28.19 10.09 3.43
N VAL A 252 -27.81 11.36 3.39
CA VAL A 252 -27.90 12.19 2.17
C VAL A 252 -26.52 12.71 1.81
N MET A 253 -26.10 12.42 0.58
CA MET A 253 -24.90 12.96 -0.04
C MET A 253 -25.32 13.95 -1.11
N LEU A 254 -24.76 15.15 -1.04
CA LEU A 254 -25.12 16.28 -1.89
C LEU A 254 -23.88 16.81 -2.60
N GLU A 255 -23.90 16.77 -3.94
CA GLU A 255 -22.96 17.50 -4.79
C GLU A 255 -23.73 18.64 -5.47
N LEU A 256 -23.49 19.88 -5.06
CA LEU A 256 -24.29 21.03 -5.45
C LEU A 256 -23.48 22.02 -6.29
N GLY A 257 -24.13 23.12 -6.68
CA GLY A 257 -23.52 24.16 -7.51
C GLY A 257 -22.32 24.86 -6.88
N GLY A 258 -21.68 25.71 -7.67
CA GLY A 258 -20.50 26.47 -7.27
C GLY A 258 -20.49 27.90 -7.78
N LYS A 259 -19.66 28.71 -7.14
CA LYS A 259 -19.25 30.04 -7.63
C LYS A 259 -17.72 30.16 -7.57
N SER A 260 -17.07 29.20 -8.23
CA SER A 260 -15.65 28.91 -8.08
C SER A 260 -14.77 30.11 -8.46
N PRO A 261 -13.92 30.61 -7.53
CA PRO A 261 -12.99 31.68 -7.84
C PRO A 261 -11.70 31.16 -8.48
N ALA A 262 -11.13 31.92 -9.42
CA ALA A 262 -9.74 31.79 -9.87
C ALA A 262 -8.98 33.08 -9.58
N ILE A 263 -7.87 32.99 -8.85
CA ILE A 263 -7.05 34.13 -8.43
C ILE A 263 -5.77 34.15 -9.27
N ILE A 264 -5.52 35.25 -9.98
CA ILE A 264 -4.39 35.43 -10.91
C ILE A 264 -3.47 36.52 -10.36
N PHE A 265 -2.28 36.12 -9.89
CA PHE A 265 -1.25 37.05 -9.43
C PHE A 265 -0.39 37.57 -10.59
N ASP A 266 0.30 38.68 -10.34
CA ASP A 266 1.18 39.35 -11.29
C ASP A 266 2.37 38.51 -11.77
N ASP A 267 2.85 37.61 -10.93
CA ASP A 267 3.93 36.68 -11.21
C ASP A 267 3.48 35.41 -11.97
N ALA A 268 2.17 35.25 -12.19
CA ALA A 268 1.61 34.10 -12.90
C ALA A 268 2.02 34.06 -14.39
N ASP A 269 1.94 32.87 -14.98
CA ASP A 269 1.93 32.73 -16.43
C ASP A 269 0.55 33.15 -16.96
N LEU A 270 0.42 34.42 -17.33
CA LEU A 270 -0.87 35.03 -17.69
C LEU A 270 -1.52 34.38 -18.93
N GLU A 271 -0.73 33.91 -19.89
CA GLU A 271 -1.25 33.25 -21.09
C GLU A 271 -1.87 31.89 -20.74
N LYS A 272 -1.16 31.08 -19.95
CA LYS A 272 -1.69 29.80 -19.47
C LYS A 272 -2.87 29.97 -18.53
N ALA A 273 -2.82 30.97 -17.64
CA ALA A 273 -3.92 31.28 -16.73
C ALA A 273 -5.19 31.69 -17.50
N ALA A 274 -5.05 32.56 -18.51
CA ALA A 274 -6.16 32.98 -19.35
C ALA A 274 -6.76 31.80 -20.12
N GLU A 275 -5.92 30.93 -20.71
CA GLU A 275 -6.36 29.73 -21.42
C GLU A 275 -7.10 28.73 -20.52
N ALA A 276 -6.53 28.40 -19.37
CA ALA A 276 -7.12 27.43 -18.45
C ALA A 276 -8.46 27.93 -17.90
N THR A 277 -8.55 29.21 -17.50
CA THR A 277 -9.77 29.79 -16.95
C THR A 277 -10.85 30.04 -18.00
N GLN A 278 -10.49 30.37 -19.26
CA GLN A 278 -11.44 30.39 -20.37
C GLN A 278 -12.01 29.01 -20.64
N HIS A 279 -11.15 27.99 -20.73
CA HIS A 279 -11.59 26.62 -20.99
C HIS A 279 -12.55 26.12 -19.90
N SER A 280 -12.27 26.45 -18.65
CA SER A 280 -13.13 26.17 -17.49
C SER A 280 -14.57 26.68 -17.67
N VAL A 281 -14.74 27.92 -18.11
CA VAL A 281 -16.06 28.54 -18.30
C VAL A 281 -16.71 28.13 -19.61
N GLN A 282 -15.93 27.87 -20.66
CA GLN A 282 -16.45 27.47 -21.97
C GLN A 282 -16.93 26.01 -21.99
N THR A 283 -16.33 25.14 -21.19
CA THR A 283 -16.68 23.71 -21.12
C THR A 283 -18.18 23.52 -20.91
N ASN A 284 -18.81 22.71 -21.79
CA ASN A 284 -20.25 22.44 -21.78
C ASN A 284 -21.13 23.71 -21.85
N SER A 285 -20.66 24.74 -22.58
CA SER A 285 -21.29 26.05 -22.66
C SER A 285 -21.55 26.68 -21.28
N GLY A 286 -20.62 26.47 -20.34
CA GLY A 286 -20.67 26.97 -18.97
C GLY A 286 -21.62 26.25 -18.03
N GLN A 287 -22.20 25.13 -18.45
CA GLN A 287 -23.10 24.29 -17.64
C GLN A 287 -22.29 23.29 -16.79
N THR A 288 -21.37 23.83 -15.99
CA THR A 288 -20.38 23.08 -15.19
C THR A 288 -20.35 23.64 -13.77
N CYS A 289 -20.63 22.81 -12.76
CA CYS A 289 -20.74 23.24 -11.35
C CYS A 289 -19.45 23.85 -10.79
N MET A 290 -18.29 23.41 -11.30
CA MET A 290 -16.98 23.87 -10.87
C MET A 290 -16.42 25.04 -11.68
N ALA A 291 -17.13 25.55 -12.70
CA ALA A 291 -16.63 26.59 -13.60
C ALA A 291 -16.12 27.83 -12.87
N ASN A 292 -15.00 28.41 -13.33
CA ASN A 292 -14.43 29.64 -12.78
C ASN A 292 -15.24 30.88 -13.18
N SER A 293 -16.47 30.97 -12.71
CA SER A 293 -17.39 32.08 -13.01
C SER A 293 -17.01 33.38 -12.28
N ARG A 294 -16.06 33.34 -11.33
CA ARG A 294 -15.40 34.51 -10.75
C ARG A 294 -13.90 34.41 -10.98
N VAL A 295 -13.33 35.41 -11.64
CA VAL A 295 -11.89 35.54 -11.82
C VAL A 295 -11.45 36.83 -11.13
N TYR A 296 -10.43 36.73 -10.28
CA TYR A 296 -9.80 37.87 -9.63
C TYR A 296 -8.40 38.02 -10.19
N VAL A 297 -8.06 39.18 -10.73
CA VAL A 297 -6.74 39.47 -11.30
C VAL A 297 -6.07 40.64 -10.59
N GLN A 298 -4.77 40.55 -10.34
CA GLN A 298 -4.02 41.59 -9.65
C GLN A 298 -3.92 42.86 -10.52
N ASP A 299 -4.07 44.03 -9.90
CA ASP A 299 -4.15 45.33 -10.57
C ASP A 299 -2.98 45.63 -11.53
N THR A 300 -1.76 45.22 -11.17
CA THR A 300 -0.55 45.42 -11.99
C THR A 300 -0.56 44.68 -13.34
N VAL A 301 -1.41 43.66 -13.51
CA VAL A 301 -1.49 42.84 -14.75
C VAL A 301 -2.90 42.75 -15.33
N ALA A 302 -3.88 43.44 -14.75
CA ALA A 302 -5.30 43.29 -15.06
C ALA A 302 -5.62 43.55 -16.54
N ASP A 303 -5.19 44.68 -17.10
CA ASP A 303 -5.48 45.04 -18.50
C ASP A 303 -4.94 43.99 -19.48
N LYS A 304 -3.70 43.52 -19.25
CA LYS A 304 -3.07 42.49 -20.07
C LYS A 304 -3.83 41.17 -19.98
N PHE A 305 -4.22 40.74 -18.79
CA PHE A 305 -4.96 39.50 -18.60
C PHE A 305 -6.35 39.55 -19.23
N ILE A 306 -7.09 40.67 -19.08
CA ILE A 306 -8.43 40.82 -19.64
C ILE A 306 -8.41 40.73 -21.16
N GLU A 307 -7.45 41.38 -21.82
CA GLU A 307 -7.31 41.27 -23.29
C GLU A 307 -6.89 39.86 -23.74
N LEU A 308 -5.99 39.19 -23.01
CA LEU A 308 -5.63 37.79 -23.28
C LEU A 308 -6.84 36.86 -23.12
N PHE A 309 -7.59 36.98 -22.03
CA PHE A 309 -8.78 36.19 -21.76
C PHE A 309 -9.84 36.41 -22.84
N LYS A 310 -10.12 37.68 -23.19
CA LYS A 310 -11.08 38.03 -24.25
C LYS A 310 -10.70 37.41 -25.59
N THR A 311 -9.42 37.49 -25.96
CA THR A 311 -8.91 36.91 -27.22
C THR A 311 -9.11 35.40 -27.28
N LYS A 312 -8.93 34.70 -26.16
CA LYS A 312 -9.09 33.24 -26.08
C LYS A 312 -10.56 32.80 -25.92
N PHE A 313 -11.41 33.62 -25.29
CA PHE A 313 -12.80 33.26 -24.97
C PHE A 313 -13.82 33.62 -26.07
N ALA A 314 -13.50 34.62 -26.91
CA ALA A 314 -14.36 35.02 -28.04
C ALA A 314 -14.55 33.96 -29.15
N PRO A 315 -13.51 33.22 -29.59
CA PRO A 315 -13.67 32.26 -30.69
C PRO A 315 -14.41 31.01 -30.23
N VAL A 316 -15.69 30.92 -30.61
CA VAL A 316 -16.52 29.72 -30.44
C VAL A 316 -17.17 29.34 -31.76
N SER A 317 -17.24 28.03 -32.03
CA SER A 317 -17.98 27.48 -33.16
C SER A 317 -19.34 27.05 -32.66
N LEU A 318 -20.32 27.94 -32.78
CA LEU A 318 -21.73 27.68 -32.53
C LEU A 318 -22.32 26.85 -33.68
N GLY A 319 -23.38 26.10 -33.41
CA GLY A 319 -24.13 25.38 -34.44
C GLY A 319 -24.66 24.04 -33.96
N ASP A 320 -24.83 23.11 -34.91
CA ASP A 320 -25.32 21.77 -34.64
C ASP A 320 -24.35 20.97 -33.74
N PRO A 321 -24.76 20.57 -32.51
CA PRO A 321 -23.90 19.82 -31.61
C PRO A 321 -23.44 18.46 -32.16
N THR A 322 -24.07 17.93 -33.22
CA THR A 322 -23.64 16.70 -33.91
C THR A 322 -22.56 16.94 -34.98
N ALA A 323 -22.27 18.19 -35.33
CA ALA A 323 -21.26 18.53 -36.32
C ALA A 323 -19.84 18.53 -35.71
N SER A 324 -18.87 18.00 -36.46
CA SER A 324 -17.49 17.79 -35.99
C SER A 324 -16.71 19.08 -35.69
N GLY A 325 -17.13 20.23 -36.23
CA GLY A 325 -16.48 21.53 -36.04
C GLY A 325 -17.09 22.41 -34.95
N VAL A 326 -18.21 21.99 -34.34
CA VAL A 326 -18.91 22.75 -33.29
C VAL A 326 -18.30 22.42 -31.93
N ASN A 327 -18.05 23.44 -31.12
CA ASN A 327 -17.49 23.28 -29.77
C ASN A 327 -18.27 24.06 -28.70
N HIS A 328 -19.37 24.73 -29.08
CA HIS A 328 -20.22 25.51 -28.18
C HIS A 328 -21.69 25.22 -28.48
N GLY A 329 -22.32 24.46 -27.59
CA GLY A 329 -23.72 24.06 -27.70
C GLY A 329 -24.72 25.06 -27.10
N PRO A 330 -26.03 24.83 -27.26
CA PRO A 330 -27.07 25.60 -26.60
C PRO A 330 -27.13 25.31 -25.08
N GLN A 331 -27.86 26.13 -24.34
CA GLN A 331 -28.28 25.83 -22.97
C GLN A 331 -29.32 24.71 -22.99
N ALA A 332 -29.36 23.90 -21.92
CA ALA A 332 -30.10 22.65 -21.83
C ALA A 332 -31.59 22.75 -22.22
N ASP A 333 -32.25 23.83 -21.82
CA ASP A 333 -33.66 24.07 -22.10
C ASP A 333 -34.02 25.56 -22.01
N LYS A 334 -35.29 25.87 -22.29
CA LYS A 334 -35.85 27.22 -22.20
C LYS A 334 -35.68 27.83 -20.82
N VAL A 335 -35.81 27.03 -19.76
CA VAL A 335 -35.75 27.50 -18.37
C VAL A 335 -34.33 27.96 -18.07
N GLN A 336 -33.33 27.14 -18.38
CA GLN A 336 -31.93 27.48 -18.16
C GLN A 336 -31.52 28.68 -19.04
N HIS A 337 -31.92 28.70 -20.30
CA HIS A 337 -31.70 29.85 -21.18
C HIS A 337 -32.26 31.15 -20.61
N SER A 338 -33.52 31.14 -20.16
CA SER A 338 -34.17 32.31 -19.57
C SER A 338 -33.50 32.75 -18.27
N ASN A 339 -33.02 31.79 -17.45
CA ASN A 339 -32.27 32.08 -16.24
C ASN A 339 -30.93 32.77 -16.54
N VAL A 340 -30.18 32.28 -17.55
CA VAL A 340 -28.92 32.91 -17.96
C VAL A 340 -29.19 34.33 -18.45
N LEU A 341 -30.19 34.55 -19.31
CA LEU A 341 -30.57 35.88 -19.79
C LEU A 341 -30.94 36.84 -18.65
N LYS A 342 -31.67 36.36 -17.64
CA LYS A 342 -31.99 37.16 -16.44
C LYS A 342 -30.70 37.65 -15.74
N TYR A 343 -29.70 36.78 -15.57
CA TYR A 343 -28.43 37.19 -14.96
C TYR A 343 -27.61 38.12 -15.85
N LEU A 344 -27.69 37.98 -17.18
CA LEU A 344 -27.06 38.93 -18.09
C LEU A 344 -27.61 40.35 -17.90
N GLU A 345 -28.94 40.50 -17.76
CA GLU A 345 -29.56 41.80 -17.52
C GLU A 345 -29.18 42.39 -16.16
N ILE A 346 -29.12 41.57 -15.12
CA ILE A 346 -28.63 42.00 -13.79
C ILE A 346 -27.17 42.48 -13.89
N ALA A 347 -26.30 41.69 -14.51
CA ALA A 347 -24.89 42.00 -14.61
C ALA A 347 -24.60 43.23 -15.50
N LYS A 348 -25.41 43.49 -16.54
CA LYS A 348 -25.33 44.72 -17.35
C LYS A 348 -25.66 45.97 -16.56
N ARG A 349 -26.62 45.88 -15.64
CA ARG A 349 -27.01 47.01 -14.80
C ARG A 349 -25.92 47.32 -13.77
N ASP A 350 -25.31 46.28 -13.22
CA ASP A 350 -24.41 46.40 -12.08
C ASP A 350 -22.92 46.54 -12.49
N GLY A 351 -22.55 46.23 -13.75
CA GLY A 351 -21.16 46.18 -14.20
C GLY A 351 -20.97 46.50 -15.69
N LYS A 352 -19.73 46.34 -16.19
CA LYS A 352 -19.36 46.64 -17.57
C LYS A 352 -19.26 45.37 -18.40
N VAL A 353 -19.91 45.35 -19.57
CA VAL A 353 -19.75 44.27 -20.57
C VAL A 353 -18.47 44.50 -21.37
N ILE A 354 -17.60 43.49 -21.45
CA ILE A 354 -16.38 43.50 -22.29
C ILE A 354 -16.57 42.68 -23.57
N LEU A 355 -17.36 41.62 -23.50
CA LEU A 355 -17.68 40.71 -24.60
C LEU A 355 -19.09 40.14 -24.37
N GLY A 356 -19.86 39.95 -25.44
CA GLY A 356 -21.15 39.25 -25.38
C GLY A 356 -22.25 40.06 -24.70
N GLY A 357 -22.95 39.44 -23.74
CA GLY A 357 -24.05 40.05 -23.00
C GLY A 357 -25.43 39.82 -23.62
N GLN A 358 -25.57 38.98 -24.63
CA GLN A 358 -26.86 38.74 -25.29
C GLN A 358 -27.00 37.29 -25.73
N ALA A 359 -28.26 36.88 -25.96
CA ALA A 359 -28.56 35.64 -26.68
C ALA A 359 -27.87 35.66 -28.05
N ASN A 360 -27.63 34.47 -28.61
CA ASN A 360 -27.25 34.38 -30.01
C ASN A 360 -28.50 34.50 -30.92
N GLU A 361 -28.32 34.95 -32.15
CA GLU A 361 -29.39 35.07 -33.15
C GLU A 361 -29.77 33.72 -33.78
N GLU A 362 -28.94 32.68 -33.59
CA GLU A 362 -29.20 31.32 -34.06
C GLU A 362 -30.47 30.72 -33.43
N LYS A 363 -31.18 29.91 -34.23
CA LYS A 363 -32.32 29.11 -33.75
C LYS A 363 -31.83 28.13 -32.69
N GLY A 364 -32.36 28.24 -31.49
CA GLY A 364 -32.03 27.38 -30.34
C GLY A 364 -31.81 28.20 -29.07
N TYR A 365 -31.40 27.53 -27.99
CA TYR A 365 -31.13 28.17 -26.70
C TYR A 365 -29.67 28.62 -26.55
N PHE A 366 -29.10 29.30 -27.56
CA PHE A 366 -27.69 29.67 -27.57
C PHE A 366 -27.40 30.98 -26.82
N ILE A 367 -26.31 30.98 -26.04
CA ILE A 367 -25.79 32.15 -25.34
C ILE A 367 -24.35 32.40 -25.80
N ASN A 368 -24.05 33.65 -26.17
CA ASN A 368 -22.70 34.05 -26.55
C ASN A 368 -21.76 34.05 -25.31
N PRO A 369 -20.48 33.67 -25.48
CA PRO A 369 -19.47 33.86 -24.44
C PRO A 369 -19.49 35.30 -23.92
N THR A 370 -19.67 35.47 -22.62
CA THR A 370 -19.89 36.79 -22.01
C THR A 370 -18.89 37.08 -20.90
N ILE A 371 -18.28 38.27 -20.95
CA ILE A 371 -17.33 38.75 -19.95
C ILE A 371 -17.88 40.04 -19.34
N PHE A 372 -18.03 40.05 -18.02
CA PHE A 372 -18.29 41.25 -17.23
C PHE A 372 -17.06 41.66 -16.42
N THR A 373 -16.88 42.97 -16.23
CA THR A 373 -15.90 43.53 -15.30
C THR A 373 -16.53 44.56 -14.37
N GLY A 374 -15.90 44.75 -13.21
CA GLY A 374 -16.28 45.81 -12.27
C GLY A 374 -17.63 45.60 -11.59
N LEU A 375 -18.07 44.34 -11.46
CA LEU A 375 -19.29 44.01 -10.71
C LEU A 375 -19.02 44.18 -9.21
N PRO A 376 -19.91 44.85 -8.46
CA PRO A 376 -19.86 44.86 -7.00
C PRO A 376 -19.86 43.43 -6.42
N GLU A 377 -19.09 43.18 -5.36
CA GLU A 377 -18.99 41.84 -4.75
C GLU A 377 -20.32 41.34 -4.17
N ASP A 378 -21.26 42.24 -3.86
CA ASP A 378 -22.61 41.97 -3.39
C ASP A 378 -23.66 41.86 -4.51
N SER A 379 -23.28 42.07 -5.77
CA SER A 379 -24.17 41.84 -6.91
C SER A 379 -24.63 40.38 -6.94
N GLN A 380 -25.89 40.15 -7.31
CA GLN A 380 -26.44 38.80 -7.45
C GLN A 380 -25.63 37.98 -8.47
N ALA A 381 -25.14 38.58 -9.55
CA ALA A 381 -24.32 37.89 -10.54
C ALA A 381 -22.96 37.43 -9.98
N MET A 382 -22.47 38.04 -8.88
CA MET A 382 -21.27 37.62 -8.15
C MET A 382 -21.56 36.56 -7.09
N LYS A 383 -22.75 36.56 -6.48
CA LYS A 383 -23.12 35.63 -5.40
C LYS A 383 -23.75 34.34 -5.88
N GLU A 384 -24.55 34.40 -6.94
CA GLU A 384 -25.39 33.29 -7.41
C GLU A 384 -24.78 32.58 -8.63
N GLU A 385 -25.04 31.28 -8.73
CA GLU A 385 -24.63 30.45 -9.85
C GLU A 385 -25.48 30.77 -11.08
N ILE A 386 -24.82 31.16 -12.18
CA ILE A 386 -25.48 31.48 -13.47
C ILE A 386 -25.66 30.20 -14.31
N PHE A 387 -24.64 29.33 -14.29
CA PHE A 387 -24.62 28.05 -15.00
C PHE A 387 -24.81 28.20 -16.53
N GLY A 388 -24.01 29.11 -17.11
CA GLY A 388 -23.93 29.42 -18.54
C GLY A 388 -22.56 30.01 -18.86
N PRO A 389 -22.26 30.38 -20.13
CA PRO A 389 -20.92 30.76 -20.58
C PRO A 389 -20.60 32.21 -20.22
N VAL A 390 -20.64 32.53 -18.93
CA VAL A 390 -20.54 33.88 -18.36
C VAL A 390 -19.49 33.90 -17.27
N VAL A 391 -18.55 34.84 -17.38
CA VAL A 391 -17.48 35.07 -16.39
C VAL A 391 -17.49 36.52 -15.89
N ASN A 392 -17.25 36.68 -14.60
CA ASN A 392 -17.05 37.98 -13.97
C ASN A 392 -15.56 38.12 -13.61
N ILE A 393 -14.90 39.15 -14.14
CA ILE A 393 -13.49 39.44 -13.88
C ILE A 393 -13.37 40.71 -13.03
N ASN A 394 -12.95 40.55 -11.78
CA ASN A 394 -12.71 41.66 -10.85
C ASN A 394 -11.22 41.81 -10.54
N ILE A 395 -10.83 43.01 -10.08
CA ILE A 395 -9.44 43.36 -9.81
C ILE A 395 -9.21 43.37 -8.29
N PHE A 396 -8.01 42.98 -7.85
CA PHE A 396 -7.57 43.05 -6.46
C PHE A 396 -6.16 43.64 -6.33
N LYS A 397 -5.80 44.09 -5.12
CA LYS A 397 -4.48 44.66 -4.83
C LYS A 397 -3.62 43.82 -3.90
N THR A 398 -4.21 43.23 -2.86
CA THR A 398 -3.47 42.46 -1.86
C THR A 398 -3.95 41.02 -1.74
N GLU A 399 -3.09 40.13 -1.22
CA GLU A 399 -3.41 38.72 -0.97
C GLU A 399 -4.60 38.58 0.00
N GLU A 400 -4.61 39.40 1.06
CA GLU A 400 -5.63 39.35 2.12
C GLU A 400 -7.01 39.75 1.59
N GLU A 401 -7.05 40.83 0.78
CA GLU A 401 -8.27 41.33 0.16
C GLU A 401 -8.90 40.26 -0.74
N VAL A 402 -8.10 39.67 -1.65
CA VAL A 402 -8.63 38.73 -2.62
C VAL A 402 -9.02 37.40 -1.99
N LEU A 403 -8.32 36.95 -0.95
CA LEU A 403 -8.70 35.75 -0.21
C LEU A 403 -10.06 35.95 0.47
N ALA A 404 -10.28 37.11 1.11
CA ALA A 404 -11.56 37.45 1.72
C ALA A 404 -12.69 37.51 0.67
N LYS A 405 -12.45 38.14 -0.49
CA LYS A 405 -13.42 38.20 -1.60
C LYS A 405 -13.74 36.82 -2.18
N ALA A 406 -12.72 36.00 -2.42
CA ALA A 406 -12.86 34.65 -2.96
C ALA A 406 -13.76 33.78 -2.05
N ASN A 407 -13.55 33.85 -0.73
CA ASN A 407 -14.32 33.09 0.26
C ASN A 407 -15.70 33.70 0.58
N ASN A 408 -15.96 34.96 0.21
CA ASN A 408 -17.23 35.65 0.47
C ASN A 408 -18.36 35.15 -0.46
N THR A 409 -18.77 33.90 -0.28
CA THR A 409 -19.87 33.23 -0.96
C THR A 409 -20.35 32.06 -0.11
N GLU A 410 -21.62 31.65 -0.28
CA GLU A 410 -22.18 30.44 0.34
C GLU A 410 -21.71 29.15 -0.34
N TYR A 411 -21.02 29.26 -1.48
CA TYR A 411 -20.47 28.13 -2.23
C TYR A 411 -19.03 27.81 -1.82
N GLY A 412 -18.56 26.62 -2.17
CA GLY A 412 -17.21 26.16 -1.86
C GLY A 412 -16.82 24.88 -2.61
N LEU A 413 -17.16 24.77 -3.89
CA LEU A 413 -16.87 23.56 -4.67
C LEU A 413 -15.41 23.49 -5.13
N TYR A 414 -15.01 24.43 -6.00
CA TYR A 414 -13.68 24.50 -6.59
C TYR A 414 -13.11 25.91 -6.40
N ALA A 415 -11.79 26.03 -6.27
CA ALA A 415 -11.09 27.30 -6.35
C ALA A 415 -9.73 27.11 -7.04
N SER A 416 -9.12 28.19 -7.52
CA SER A 416 -7.80 28.11 -8.14
C SER A 416 -6.95 29.33 -7.86
N VAL A 417 -5.63 29.14 -7.77
CA VAL A 417 -4.64 30.19 -7.63
C VAL A 417 -3.52 30.00 -8.65
N PHE A 418 -3.19 31.06 -9.39
CA PHE A 418 -2.13 31.10 -10.37
C PHE A 418 -1.04 32.06 -9.88
N THR A 419 0.16 31.53 -9.66
CA THR A 419 1.34 32.25 -9.15
C THR A 419 2.59 31.38 -9.28
N LYS A 420 3.78 32.00 -9.41
CA LYS A 420 5.07 31.28 -9.36
C LYS A 420 5.61 31.17 -7.93
N ASN A 421 5.07 31.97 -7.01
CA ASN A 421 5.42 31.93 -5.60
C ASN A 421 4.77 30.73 -4.88
N ILE A 422 5.58 29.75 -4.49
CA ILE A 422 5.13 28.53 -3.83
C ILE A 422 4.52 28.83 -2.44
N ASP A 423 5.10 29.75 -1.67
CA ASP A 423 4.58 30.08 -0.33
C ASP A 423 3.19 30.70 -0.43
N ARG A 424 2.97 31.58 -1.41
CA ARG A 424 1.67 32.15 -1.74
C ARG A 424 0.69 31.06 -2.17
N ALA A 425 1.10 30.19 -3.08
CA ALA A 425 0.28 29.08 -3.51
C ALA A 425 -0.19 28.21 -2.33
N MET A 426 0.68 27.94 -1.36
CA MET A 426 0.33 27.17 -0.16
C MET A 426 -0.55 27.96 0.82
N ARG A 427 -0.34 29.27 0.99
CA ARG A 427 -1.26 30.13 1.77
C ARG A 427 -2.67 30.11 1.17
N PHE A 428 -2.81 30.22 -0.14
CA PHE A 428 -4.10 30.16 -0.83
C PHE A 428 -4.71 28.76 -0.80
N ALA A 429 -3.91 27.70 -1.02
CA ALA A 429 -4.39 26.33 -0.91
C ALA A 429 -4.95 26.02 0.49
N LYS A 430 -4.36 26.59 1.55
CA LYS A 430 -4.87 26.49 2.92
C LYS A 430 -6.05 27.43 3.19
N GLY A 431 -6.04 28.63 2.63
CA GLY A 431 -6.97 29.70 2.98
C GLY A 431 -8.28 29.67 2.21
N LEU A 432 -8.31 29.10 0.99
CA LEU A 432 -9.51 29.05 0.16
C LEU A 432 -10.49 28.01 0.72
N GLU A 433 -11.73 28.43 0.95
CA GLU A 433 -12.80 27.58 1.49
C GLU A 433 -13.51 26.81 0.38
N ALA A 434 -12.77 25.91 -0.27
CA ALA A 434 -13.27 25.05 -1.35
C ALA A 434 -12.83 23.60 -1.15
N GLY A 435 -13.63 22.64 -1.63
CA GLY A 435 -13.27 21.22 -1.52
C GLY A 435 -12.19 20.77 -2.50
N THR A 436 -11.98 21.50 -3.58
CA THR A 436 -10.81 21.33 -4.46
C THR A 436 -10.15 22.68 -4.74
N VAL A 437 -8.82 22.75 -4.55
CA VAL A 437 -8.02 23.93 -4.88
C VAL A 437 -6.94 23.58 -5.89
N GLY A 438 -7.02 24.17 -7.08
CA GLY A 438 -6.00 24.06 -8.12
C GLY A 438 -4.90 25.11 -7.97
N VAL A 439 -3.64 24.68 -7.99
CA VAL A 439 -2.47 25.59 -8.04
C VAL A 439 -1.88 25.54 -9.43
N ASN A 440 -1.89 26.67 -10.15
CA ASN A 440 -1.49 26.78 -11.56
C ASN A 440 -2.23 25.82 -12.51
N VAL A 441 -3.41 25.36 -12.11
CA VAL A 441 -4.34 24.50 -12.84
C VAL A 441 -5.75 24.83 -12.35
N THR A 442 -6.77 24.53 -13.14
CA THR A 442 -8.16 24.77 -12.74
C THR A 442 -9.13 23.77 -13.37
N SER A 443 -10.42 23.91 -13.06
CA SER A 443 -11.49 23.07 -13.63
C SER A 443 -11.47 23.09 -15.16
N PRO A 444 -11.83 21.98 -15.82
CA PRO A 444 -12.43 20.77 -15.26
C PRO A 444 -11.41 19.71 -14.77
N VAL A 445 -10.15 20.10 -14.49
CA VAL A 445 -9.15 19.15 -13.98
C VAL A 445 -9.50 18.67 -12.57
N THR A 446 -9.51 17.36 -12.37
CA THR A 446 -9.75 16.69 -11.08
C THR A 446 -8.76 15.54 -10.89
N ALA A 447 -8.37 15.25 -9.65
CA ALA A 447 -7.58 14.04 -9.34
C ALA A 447 -8.52 12.89 -8.93
N ARG A 448 -8.64 11.87 -9.78
CA ARG A 448 -9.64 10.79 -9.65
C ARG A 448 -9.50 9.96 -8.38
N ASP A 449 -8.28 9.81 -7.89
CA ASP A 449 -7.91 9.11 -6.65
C ASP A 449 -8.10 9.96 -5.38
N THR A 450 -8.45 11.24 -5.53
CA THR A 450 -8.71 12.17 -4.43
C THR A 450 -10.21 12.47 -4.30
N PRO A 451 -10.69 12.94 -3.13
CA PRO A 451 -12.08 13.29 -2.96
C PRO A 451 -12.42 14.60 -3.70
N PHE A 452 -13.56 14.61 -4.35
CA PHE A 452 -14.22 15.76 -4.95
C PHE A 452 -15.50 16.05 -4.17
N GLY A 453 -15.76 17.33 -3.89
CA GLY A 453 -17.04 17.75 -3.33
C GLY A 453 -17.00 19.11 -2.65
N GLY A 454 -18.16 19.58 -2.19
CA GLY A 454 -18.32 20.97 -1.73
C GLY A 454 -17.98 21.24 -0.27
N TYR A 455 -17.47 22.44 0.01
CA TYR A 455 -17.60 23.14 1.29
C TYR A 455 -18.93 23.91 1.32
N LYS A 456 -19.39 24.30 2.52
CA LYS A 456 -20.57 25.16 2.71
C LYS A 456 -21.81 24.64 1.97
N GLY A 457 -22.55 25.51 1.27
CA GLY A 457 -23.73 25.17 0.49
C GLY A 457 -23.44 24.47 -0.84
N SER A 458 -22.18 24.15 -1.16
CA SER A 458 -21.83 23.36 -2.35
C SER A 458 -21.93 21.85 -2.14
N GLY A 459 -22.12 21.35 -0.92
CA GLY A 459 -22.36 19.91 -0.75
C GLY A 459 -22.11 19.34 0.63
N ILE A 460 -22.45 18.05 0.77
CA ILE A 460 -22.24 17.20 1.94
C ILE A 460 -21.78 15.83 1.45
N GLY A 461 -20.69 15.30 2.02
CA GLY A 461 -20.03 14.08 1.52
C GLY A 461 -18.97 14.38 0.46
N ARG A 462 -18.32 13.33 -0.05
CA ARG A 462 -17.28 13.44 -1.09
C ARG A 462 -17.40 12.29 -2.07
N GLU A 463 -17.30 12.57 -3.35
CA GLU A 463 -17.20 11.57 -4.42
C GLU A 463 -15.75 11.41 -4.87
N GLY A 464 -15.38 10.30 -5.51
CA GLY A 464 -14.02 10.00 -5.96
C GLY A 464 -13.65 8.55 -5.64
N PHE A 465 -12.67 8.00 -6.35
CA PHE A 465 -12.36 6.56 -6.34
C PHE A 465 -12.27 5.96 -4.93
N ALA A 466 -11.27 6.40 -4.16
CA ALA A 466 -11.03 5.86 -2.82
C ALA A 466 -12.08 6.27 -1.76
N HIS A 467 -12.98 7.21 -2.05
CA HIS A 467 -13.86 7.84 -1.05
C HIS A 467 -15.34 7.54 -1.26
N SER A 468 -15.82 7.37 -2.50
CA SER A 468 -17.27 7.24 -2.75
C SER A 468 -17.87 6.00 -2.10
N MET A 469 -17.12 4.91 -1.93
CA MET A 469 -17.66 3.70 -1.26
C MET A 469 -18.06 4.00 0.18
N ASP A 470 -17.35 4.90 0.87
CA ASP A 470 -17.62 5.24 2.26
C ASP A 470 -19.00 5.89 2.43
N ASN A 471 -19.49 6.58 1.40
CA ASN A 471 -20.84 7.16 1.40
C ASN A 471 -21.94 6.10 1.40
N PHE A 472 -21.65 4.85 1.04
CA PHE A 472 -22.65 3.79 0.84
C PHE A 472 -22.49 2.62 1.84
N LEU A 473 -21.76 2.85 2.92
CA LEU A 473 -21.47 1.86 3.94
C LEU A 473 -21.86 2.37 5.33
N GLU A 474 -22.52 1.50 6.10
CA GLU A 474 -22.83 1.68 7.51
C GLU A 474 -21.80 0.94 8.37
N THR A 475 -21.35 1.59 9.44
CA THR A 475 -20.36 1.01 10.36
C THR A 475 -21.06 0.39 11.56
N LYS A 476 -20.95 -0.94 11.70
CA LYS A 476 -21.48 -1.68 12.84
C LYS A 476 -20.35 -2.15 13.74
N THR A 477 -20.34 -1.74 15.00
CA THR A 477 -19.42 -2.27 16.01
C THR A 477 -19.94 -3.59 16.57
N CYS A 478 -19.09 -4.61 16.56
CA CYS A 478 -19.27 -5.90 17.21
C CYS A 478 -18.30 -5.98 18.38
N LEU A 479 -18.83 -6.24 19.57
CA LEU A 479 -18.05 -6.45 20.79
C LEU A 479 -18.15 -7.93 21.10
N ASP A 480 -17.04 -8.64 21.01
CA ASP A 480 -16.98 -10.04 21.42
C ASP A 480 -16.24 -10.11 22.75
N HIS A 481 -16.95 -10.42 23.83
CA HIS A 481 -16.33 -10.63 25.13
C HIS A 481 -15.56 -11.94 25.04
N ALA A 482 -14.24 -11.86 25.14
CA ALA A 482 -13.38 -13.01 25.25
C ALA A 482 -13.52 -13.59 26.67
N ASP A 483 -14.66 -14.22 26.94
CA ASP A 483 -14.93 -14.90 28.20
C ASP A 483 -13.95 -16.06 28.39
N THR A 484 -13.11 -15.96 29.42
CA THR A 484 -12.37 -17.10 29.98
C THR A 484 -13.19 -17.88 31.02
N ALA A 485 -14.50 -17.60 31.18
CA ALA A 485 -15.32 -18.08 32.28
C ALA A 485 -16.56 -18.92 31.92
N HIS A 486 -16.82 -19.26 30.65
CA HIS A 486 -17.94 -20.15 30.27
C HIS A 486 -17.52 -21.26 29.30
N THR A 487 -16.84 -22.30 29.82
CA THR A 487 -16.86 -23.67 29.27
C THR A 487 -17.36 -24.68 30.30
N SER A 488 -18.37 -24.28 31.07
CA SER A 488 -19.30 -25.19 31.74
C SER A 488 -20.71 -24.67 31.47
N GLU A 489 -21.58 -25.51 30.92
CA GLU A 489 -23.00 -25.24 30.57
C GLU A 489 -23.27 -24.57 29.21
N LEU A 490 -22.95 -25.27 28.12
CA LEU A 490 -23.82 -25.33 26.93
C LEU A 490 -23.86 -26.77 26.43
N SER A 491 -24.57 -27.61 27.18
CA SER A 491 -25.15 -28.85 26.67
C SER A 491 -26.24 -28.49 25.66
N VAL A 492 -26.01 -28.84 24.41
CA VAL A 492 -27.04 -28.83 23.36
C VAL A 492 -28.07 -29.91 23.70
N GLU A 493 -29.25 -29.51 24.18
CA GLU A 493 -30.44 -30.36 24.09
C GLU A 493 -30.88 -30.41 22.62
N TRP A 494 -30.59 -31.54 21.97
CA TRP A 494 -31.37 -32.01 20.84
C TRP A 494 -32.71 -32.53 21.38
N HIS A 495 -33.84 -31.99 20.91
CA HIS A 495 -35.12 -32.65 21.10
C HIS A 495 -35.08 -34.02 20.41
N SER A 496 -35.19 -35.06 21.22
CA SER A 496 -35.70 -36.36 20.81
C SER A 496 -37.14 -36.20 20.32
N ASP A 497 -37.46 -36.70 19.13
CA ASP A 497 -38.58 -37.64 19.10
C ASP A 497 -38.24 -38.86 18.25
N GLN A 498 -38.13 -39.96 18.98
CA GLN A 498 -38.13 -41.36 18.57
C GLN A 498 -36.98 -41.85 17.69
N GLY A 499 -35.84 -41.95 18.35
CA GLY A 499 -35.26 -43.28 18.57
C GLY A 499 -34.59 -43.91 17.35
N ARG A 500 -33.41 -43.37 17.01
CA ARG A 500 -32.27 -44.12 16.46
C ARG A 500 -31.04 -43.21 16.42
N ASP A 501 -30.42 -43.04 17.59
CA ASP A 501 -29.11 -42.41 17.73
C ASP A 501 -28.02 -43.30 17.10
N HIS A 502 -27.44 -42.85 16.00
CA HIS A 502 -26.18 -43.36 15.48
C HIS A 502 -25.02 -42.52 16.05
N SER A 503 -24.59 -42.82 17.28
CA SER A 503 -23.37 -42.25 17.85
C SER A 503 -22.14 -43.06 17.43
N ILE A 504 -20.98 -42.41 17.33
CA ILE A 504 -19.65 -43.01 17.06
C ILE A 504 -19.27 -44.13 18.06
N MET A 505 -19.97 -44.25 19.18
CA MET A 505 -19.89 -45.41 20.08
C MET A 505 -20.49 -46.70 19.50
N SER A 506 -21.37 -46.65 18.49
CA SER A 506 -21.78 -47.83 17.71
C SER A 506 -20.70 -48.33 16.76
N ILE A 507 -19.72 -47.46 16.42
CA ILE A 507 -18.52 -47.84 15.65
C ILE A 507 -17.44 -48.38 16.60
N ALA A 508 -17.35 -47.87 17.84
CA ALA A 508 -16.40 -48.38 18.84
C ALA A 508 -16.83 -49.72 19.47
N LYS A 509 -18.13 -50.03 19.52
CA LYS A 509 -18.63 -51.35 19.96
C LYS A 509 -18.34 -52.49 18.96
N GLU A 510 -17.96 -52.18 17.72
CA GLU A 510 -17.42 -53.15 16.76
C GLU A 510 -15.93 -53.46 16.96
N LEU A 511 -15.22 -52.72 17.83
CA LEU A 511 -13.80 -52.98 18.10
C LEU A 511 -13.48 -53.35 19.57
N ASN A 512 -14.51 -53.62 20.36
CA ASN A 512 -14.48 -54.61 21.44
C ASN A 512 -13.22 -54.63 22.34
N ILE A 513 -13.05 -53.65 23.24
CA ILE A 513 -12.43 -53.75 24.59
C ILE A 513 -12.91 -52.47 25.33
N GLY A 514 -13.88 -52.48 26.26
CA GLY A 514 -13.89 -53.10 27.60
C GLY A 514 -13.49 -52.04 28.65
N ASN A 515 -14.40 -51.16 29.08
CA ASN A 515 -15.22 -51.18 30.33
C ASN A 515 -14.44 -51.48 31.64
N SER A 516 -14.62 -50.87 32.81
CA SER A 516 -15.34 -49.68 33.33
C SER A 516 -14.89 -49.54 34.84
N PRO A 517 -15.68 -49.07 35.84
CA PRO A 517 -15.35 -47.98 36.78
C PRO A 517 -15.19 -48.48 38.26
N VAL A 518 -14.89 -47.72 39.31
CA VAL A 518 -15.79 -46.78 40.06
C VAL A 518 -15.06 -46.21 41.30
N GLN A 519 -15.23 -44.91 41.50
CA GLN A 519 -15.45 -44.06 42.71
C GLN A 519 -15.01 -44.45 44.16
N ASP A 520 -14.43 -43.40 44.80
CA ASP A 520 -14.72 -42.77 46.11
C ASP A 520 -14.29 -43.31 47.50
N THR A 521 -13.83 -42.32 48.30
CA THR A 521 -13.83 -42.14 49.77
C THR A 521 -12.69 -42.65 50.69
N THR A 522 -11.97 -41.66 51.24
CA THR A 522 -11.41 -41.44 52.60
C THR A 522 -11.24 -42.56 53.67
N LYS A 523 -10.04 -42.54 54.30
CA LYS A 523 -9.64 -42.77 55.74
C LYS A 523 -9.09 -44.14 56.24
N SER A 524 -7.87 -44.04 56.81
CA SER A 524 -7.16 -44.71 57.93
C SER A 524 -7.39 -46.18 58.39
N SER A 525 -6.23 -46.83 58.64
CA SER A 525 -5.82 -47.72 59.75
C SER A 525 -6.30 -49.19 59.89
N SER A 526 -5.27 -50.06 60.05
CA SER A 526 -5.10 -51.28 60.87
C SER A 526 -5.84 -52.60 60.57
N ALA A 527 -5.00 -53.59 60.21
CA ALA A 527 -4.83 -54.95 60.80
C ALA A 527 -5.85 -56.10 60.58
N LYS A 528 -5.27 -57.19 60.04
CA LYS A 528 -5.42 -58.64 60.29
C LYS A 528 -6.51 -59.49 59.61
N ASP A 529 -5.96 -60.46 58.87
CA ASP A 529 -6.26 -61.90 58.72
C ASP A 529 -7.46 -62.43 57.90
N SER A 530 -7.04 -63.18 56.87
CA SER A 530 -7.55 -64.42 56.28
C SER A 530 -8.89 -64.44 55.55
N SER A 531 -8.76 -64.72 54.24
CA SER A 531 -9.46 -65.73 53.41
C SER A 531 -10.15 -65.18 52.14
N GLU A 532 -9.55 -65.54 50.99
CA GLU A 532 -10.16 -65.92 49.71
C GLU A 532 -11.33 -65.10 49.12
N GLN A 533 -11.08 -64.32 48.06
CA GLN A 533 -11.34 -64.67 46.64
C GLN A 533 -11.09 -63.48 45.69
N ALA A 534 -10.81 -63.80 44.43
CA ALA A 534 -10.50 -62.94 43.28
C ALA A 534 -11.53 -61.81 43.06
N ASP A 535 -11.20 -60.63 42.50
CA ASP A 535 -10.72 -60.39 41.13
C ASP A 535 -10.10 -58.97 40.99
N GLY A 536 -9.28 -58.73 39.96
CA GLY A 536 -8.39 -57.56 39.86
C GLY A 536 -8.87 -56.37 39.00
N SER A 537 -8.36 -55.17 39.33
CA SER A 537 -8.12 -54.07 38.38
C SER A 537 -7.03 -53.09 38.88
N VAL A 538 -6.05 -52.78 38.03
CA VAL A 538 -4.96 -51.80 38.19
C VAL A 538 -5.29 -50.52 37.37
N SER A 539 -4.82 -49.37 37.85
CA SER A 539 -5.01 -47.98 37.39
C SER A 539 -4.49 -47.60 35.99
N ASN A 540 -5.10 -46.58 35.37
CA ASN A 540 -4.69 -45.88 34.14
C ASN A 540 -4.28 -44.42 34.46
N GLU A 541 -3.10 -43.96 34.03
CA GLU A 541 -2.61 -42.56 34.09
C GLU A 541 -2.86 -41.83 32.75
N SER A 542 -3.27 -40.56 32.79
CA SER A 542 -3.52 -39.67 31.64
C SER A 542 -2.38 -38.66 31.40
N ILE A 543 -1.90 -38.52 30.16
CA ILE A 543 -0.75 -37.66 29.73
C ILE A 543 -1.23 -36.33 29.10
N SER A 544 -0.49 -35.23 29.30
CA SER A 544 -0.79 -33.84 28.89
C SER A 544 -0.17 -33.37 27.54
N ASP A 545 -0.89 -32.51 26.79
CA ASP A 545 -0.50 -31.91 25.49
C ASP A 545 0.47 -30.71 25.60
N THR A 546 0.85 -30.32 26.82
CA THR A 546 1.78 -29.23 27.11
C THR A 546 2.88 -29.75 28.02
N GLU A 547 4.11 -29.83 27.53
CA GLU A 547 5.26 -30.25 28.32
C GLU A 547 6.24 -29.09 28.54
N GLU A 548 6.78 -28.98 29.75
CA GLU A 548 7.94 -28.15 30.10
C GLU A 548 9.20 -28.67 29.40
N ILE A 549 9.34 -28.38 28.11
CA ILE A 549 10.58 -28.64 27.39
C ILE A 549 11.48 -27.40 27.50
N GLY A 550 12.05 -27.19 28.70
CA GLY A 550 12.99 -26.09 28.98
C GLY A 550 14.27 -26.10 28.12
N ASP A 551 14.52 -27.20 27.40
CA ASP A 551 15.75 -27.48 26.65
C ASP A 551 15.65 -27.20 25.12
N LEU A 552 14.49 -26.78 24.60
CA LEU A 552 14.30 -26.47 23.16
C LEU A 552 14.66 -25.03 22.76
N HIS A 553 15.00 -24.17 23.73
CA HIS A 553 15.35 -22.78 23.49
C HIS A 553 16.79 -22.69 22.99
N HIS A 554 16.99 -22.31 21.71
CA HIS A 554 18.30 -21.85 21.27
C HIS A 554 18.66 -20.60 22.08
N GLN A 555 19.83 -20.58 22.73
CA GLN A 555 20.30 -19.35 23.37
C GLN A 555 20.57 -18.33 22.27
N LEU A 556 19.68 -17.37 22.06
CA LEU A 556 19.91 -16.27 21.11
C LEU A 556 20.74 -15.15 21.76
N GLY A 557 21.84 -15.52 22.39
CA GLY A 557 22.81 -14.56 22.90
C GLY A 557 24.22 -15.15 22.82
N CYS A 558 25.16 -14.36 22.34
CA CYS A 558 26.56 -14.79 22.17
C CYS A 558 27.49 -13.97 23.06
N LEU A 559 28.53 -14.61 23.58
CA LEU A 559 29.64 -13.92 24.24
C LEU A 559 30.62 -13.49 23.15
N MET A 560 30.71 -12.20 22.87
CA MET A 560 31.63 -11.65 21.89
C MET A 560 32.82 -10.98 22.56
N LYS A 561 34.02 -11.27 22.06
CA LYS A 561 35.25 -10.62 22.48
C LYS A 561 35.31 -9.25 21.82
N ASP A 562 35.33 -8.17 22.62
CA ASP A 562 35.37 -6.81 22.10
C ASP A 562 36.76 -6.43 21.55
N SER A 563 36.88 -5.23 21.00
CA SER A 563 38.15 -4.71 20.46
C SER A 563 39.25 -4.51 21.51
N LEU A 564 38.94 -4.72 22.80
CA LEU A 564 39.89 -4.70 23.91
C LEU A 564 40.23 -6.11 24.41
N GLY A 565 39.69 -7.15 23.79
CA GLY A 565 39.99 -8.54 24.13
C GLY A 565 39.13 -9.11 25.26
N GLU A 566 38.07 -8.41 25.68
CA GLU A 566 37.20 -8.83 26.80
C GLU A 566 35.90 -9.45 26.29
N TYR A 567 35.45 -10.55 26.91
CA TYR A 567 34.21 -11.23 26.53
C TYR A 567 32.99 -10.47 27.06
N ARG A 568 32.09 -10.05 26.17
CA ARG A 568 30.83 -9.38 26.50
C ARG A 568 29.63 -10.20 26.05
N TYR A 569 28.66 -10.38 26.95
CA TYR A 569 27.43 -11.10 26.66
C TYR A 569 26.47 -10.21 25.88
N LEU A 570 26.21 -10.55 24.62
CA LEU A 570 25.07 -10.02 23.86
C LEU A 570 23.87 -10.90 24.22
N GLY A 571 22.94 -10.38 25.01
CA GLY A 571 21.71 -11.10 25.34
C GLY A 571 20.78 -11.22 24.12
N ALA A 572 19.74 -12.05 24.24
CA ALA A 572 18.62 -12.11 23.30
C ALA A 572 17.82 -10.79 23.18
N TYR A 573 18.16 -9.80 24.01
CA TYR A 573 17.55 -8.48 24.16
C TYR A 573 18.63 -7.42 24.37
N SER A 574 19.53 -7.22 23.41
CA SER A 574 20.61 -6.25 23.61
C SER A 574 20.07 -4.80 23.60
N ASP A 575 19.78 -4.28 24.79
CA ASP A 575 19.61 -2.85 25.11
C ASP A 575 20.96 -2.12 25.08
N ILE A 576 21.61 -2.03 23.92
CA ILE A 576 22.67 -1.04 23.74
C ILE A 576 22.00 0.30 23.48
N ALA A 577 21.79 1.06 24.56
CA ALA A 577 21.59 2.50 24.47
C ALA A 577 22.88 3.13 23.92
N PHE A 578 22.89 3.44 22.62
CA PHE A 578 23.87 4.36 22.06
C PHE A 578 23.46 5.77 22.49
N ASN A 579 24.06 6.29 23.58
CA ASN A 579 24.50 7.71 23.74
C ASN A 579 24.77 8.13 25.20
N ALA A 580 25.72 7.48 25.89
CA ALA A 580 26.33 8.11 27.08
C ALA A 580 27.83 7.81 27.29
N ALA A 581 28.47 6.97 26.45
CA ALA A 581 29.87 6.58 26.67
C ALA A 581 30.81 6.93 25.50
N VAL A 582 30.45 7.91 24.67
CA VAL A 582 31.45 8.71 23.96
C VAL A 582 31.21 10.14 24.37
N CYS A 583 31.83 10.54 25.48
CA CYS A 583 32.41 11.86 25.72
C CYS A 583 32.88 11.94 27.18
N SER A 584 34.08 11.43 27.48
CA SER A 584 35.17 12.22 28.07
C SER A 584 36.32 11.32 28.57
N ILE A 585 37.51 11.83 28.29
CA ILE A 585 38.83 11.23 28.45
C ILE A 585 39.37 11.56 29.84
N ALA A 586 40.26 10.70 30.34
CA ALA A 586 41.28 10.90 31.37
C ALA A 586 40.88 10.80 32.87
N GLU A 587 41.66 9.92 33.53
CA GLU A 587 42.05 9.88 34.94
C GLU A 587 41.03 9.34 35.98
N ALA A 588 41.46 8.31 36.72
CA ALA A 588 40.80 7.71 37.88
C ALA A 588 40.75 8.67 39.09
N PRO A 589 40.09 8.39 40.24
CA PRO A 589 39.20 7.28 40.63
C PRO A 589 37.80 7.73 41.15
N SER A 590 36.91 6.76 41.41
CA SER A 590 35.60 6.90 42.11
C SER A 590 35.71 7.50 43.53
N PRO A 591 34.63 7.85 44.28
CA PRO A 591 33.19 7.63 44.01
C PRO A 591 32.28 8.84 44.33
N GLU A 592 31.06 8.88 43.80
CA GLU A 592 29.82 9.12 44.56
C GLU A 592 28.60 9.03 43.62
N GLN A 593 27.55 8.43 44.13
CA GLN A 593 26.31 8.11 43.43
C GLN A 593 25.51 9.38 43.11
N GLU A 594 24.99 9.48 41.87
CA GLU A 594 23.72 10.17 41.62
C GLU A 594 22.78 9.24 40.85
N GLU A 595 21.56 9.14 41.36
CA GLU A 595 20.49 8.26 40.90
C GLU A 595 20.09 8.56 39.45
N SER A 596 19.95 7.50 38.66
CA SER A 596 19.50 7.52 37.27
C SER A 596 18.09 8.14 37.18
N LYS A 597 17.99 9.36 36.66
CA LYS A 597 16.72 9.92 36.22
C LYS A 597 16.40 9.42 34.81
N ILE A 598 15.30 8.70 34.70
CA ILE A 598 14.67 8.29 33.44
C ILE A 598 14.36 9.55 32.62
N ILE A 599 14.99 9.70 31.46
CA ILE A 599 14.60 10.70 30.47
C ILE A 599 13.38 10.14 29.72
N LEU A 600 12.22 10.68 30.05
CA LEU A 600 10.99 10.41 29.30
C LEU A 600 11.05 11.07 27.92
N PRO A 601 10.42 10.49 26.88
CA PRO A 601 10.35 11.11 25.57
C PRO A 601 9.75 12.53 25.67
N PRO A 602 10.24 13.51 24.88
CA PRO A 602 9.72 14.87 24.94
C PRO A 602 8.23 14.86 24.63
N LYS A 603 7.44 15.56 25.46
CA LYS A 603 6.00 15.79 25.25
C LYS A 603 5.75 16.86 24.18
N ASP A 604 6.47 16.81 23.07
CA ASP A 604 6.27 17.77 21.98
C ASP A 604 5.18 17.30 21.01
N PRO A 605 4.42 18.24 20.41
CA PRO A 605 3.38 17.90 19.46
C PRO A 605 4.00 17.30 18.19
N TYR A 606 3.40 16.21 17.74
CA TYR A 606 3.70 15.61 16.46
C TYR A 606 3.30 16.54 15.30
N PRO A 607 4.12 16.68 14.24
CA PRO A 607 5.40 16.00 14.01
C PRO A 607 6.59 16.69 14.70
N PRO A 608 7.70 15.97 14.99
CA PRO A 608 8.91 16.60 15.48
C PRO A 608 9.40 17.64 14.44
N GLN A 609 9.85 18.79 14.93
CA GLN A 609 10.46 19.80 14.06
C GLN A 609 11.71 19.18 13.40
N LYS A 610 11.89 19.41 12.09
CA LYS A 610 13.15 19.08 11.41
C LYS A 610 14.30 19.67 12.25
N PRO A 611 15.37 18.90 12.55
CA PRO A 611 16.49 19.46 13.28
C PRO A 611 16.97 20.70 12.52
N SER A 612 16.90 21.86 13.18
CA SER A 612 17.49 23.08 12.67
C SER A 612 18.94 22.75 12.35
N ARG A 613 19.40 23.06 11.14
CA ARG A 613 20.80 22.87 10.74
C ARG A 613 21.66 23.55 11.81
N VAL A 614 22.22 22.77 12.73
CA VAL A 614 23.08 23.31 13.78
C VAL A 614 24.22 23.97 13.03
N LYS A 615 24.50 25.24 13.34
CA LYS A 615 25.69 25.91 12.82
C LYS A 615 26.86 24.99 13.17
N LEU A 616 27.46 24.40 12.13
CA LEU A 616 28.64 23.54 12.19
C LEU A 616 29.59 24.06 13.27
N LEU A 617 29.69 23.33 14.39
CA LEU A 617 30.65 23.66 15.44
C LEU A 617 32.10 23.32 15.04
N ARG A 618 32.30 22.71 13.87
CA ARG A 618 33.58 22.59 13.17
C ARG A 618 33.35 22.64 11.67
N GLU A 619 34.14 23.42 10.93
CA GLU A 619 34.22 23.28 9.48
C GLU A 619 34.54 21.81 9.15
N PRO A 620 33.81 21.18 8.19
CA PRO A 620 34.14 19.83 7.77
C PRO A 620 35.57 19.87 7.20
N ALA A 621 36.46 19.09 7.80
CA ALA A 621 37.79 18.87 7.25
C ALA A 621 37.64 18.02 5.98
N SER A 622 37.29 18.64 4.86
CA SER A 622 37.40 17.98 3.55
C SER A 622 38.88 17.60 3.37
N PRO A 623 39.20 16.32 3.11
CA PRO A 623 40.56 15.94 2.80
C PRO A 623 41.00 16.76 1.60
N SER A 624 42.12 17.47 1.73
CA SER A 624 42.53 18.48 0.74
C SER A 624 42.60 17.89 -0.67
N HIS A 625 42.89 16.60 -0.83
CA HIS A 625 42.67 15.77 -2.04
C HIS A 625 42.26 14.33 -1.62
N PRO A 626 41.01 13.89 -1.82
CA PRO A 626 40.62 12.49 -1.56
C PRO A 626 41.25 11.54 -2.59
N TYR A 627 41.69 10.36 -2.16
CA TYR A 627 42.18 9.32 -3.07
C TYR A 627 41.03 8.73 -3.88
N LEU A 628 41.22 8.53 -5.19
CA LEU A 628 40.31 7.79 -6.05
C LEU A 628 41.14 6.79 -6.88
N PRO A 629 40.72 5.51 -7.00
CA PRO A 629 41.41 4.56 -7.86
C PRO A 629 41.33 4.97 -9.33
N PRO A 630 42.20 4.43 -10.20
CA PRO A 630 42.05 4.58 -11.63
C PRO A 630 40.63 4.17 -12.08
N ARG A 631 40.04 4.92 -13.01
CA ARG A 631 38.61 4.81 -13.35
C ARG A 631 38.16 3.38 -13.69
N GLN A 632 38.98 2.61 -14.39
CA GLN A 632 38.65 1.23 -14.75
C GLN A 632 38.51 0.30 -13.53
N TYR A 633 39.35 0.48 -12.51
CA TYR A 633 39.24 -0.27 -11.25
C TYR A 633 37.98 0.14 -10.49
N CYS A 634 37.66 1.44 -10.48
CA CYS A 634 36.41 1.94 -9.91
C CYS A 634 35.17 1.32 -10.60
N ASP A 635 35.12 1.34 -11.93
CA ASP A 635 34.00 0.77 -12.68
C ASP A 635 33.84 -0.74 -12.39
N TYR A 636 34.95 -1.48 -12.28
CA TYR A 636 34.95 -2.88 -11.86
C TYR A 636 34.41 -3.07 -10.42
N TYR A 637 34.91 -2.30 -9.45
CA TYR A 637 34.46 -2.40 -8.05
C TYR A 637 32.96 -2.06 -7.91
N VAL A 638 32.50 -1.05 -8.62
CA VAL A 638 31.09 -0.62 -8.64
C VAL A 638 30.20 -1.66 -9.32
N ALA A 639 30.60 -2.18 -10.49
CA ALA A 639 29.86 -3.22 -11.19
C ALA A 639 29.70 -4.46 -10.31
N ARG A 640 30.80 -4.91 -9.71
CA ARG A 640 30.81 -6.04 -8.79
C ARG A 640 29.88 -5.84 -7.60
N TYR A 641 29.93 -4.67 -6.97
CA TYR A 641 29.03 -4.32 -5.88
C TYR A 641 27.56 -4.39 -6.32
N PHE A 642 27.23 -3.88 -7.51
CA PHE A 642 25.88 -3.89 -8.06
C PHE A 642 25.46 -5.21 -8.76
N GLU A 643 26.30 -6.23 -8.78
CA GLU A 643 25.91 -7.56 -9.27
C GLU A 643 25.79 -8.52 -8.11
N GLU A 644 26.73 -8.45 -7.17
CA GLU A 644 26.84 -9.41 -6.09
C GLU A 644 26.08 -8.99 -4.82
N VAL A 645 25.93 -7.69 -4.54
CA VAL A 645 25.37 -7.20 -3.28
C VAL A 645 23.90 -6.81 -3.41
N HIS A 646 23.06 -7.85 -3.57
CA HIS A 646 21.71 -7.73 -4.12
C HIS A 646 20.69 -6.97 -3.25
N CYS A 647 20.97 -6.84 -1.95
CA CYS A 647 20.08 -6.23 -0.98
C CYS A 647 20.13 -4.69 -0.97
N ILE A 648 20.96 -4.04 -1.80
CA ILE A 648 21.32 -2.61 -1.64
C ILE A 648 20.90 -1.68 -2.79
N TYR A 649 20.36 -2.17 -3.91
CA TYR A 649 19.95 -1.30 -5.05
C TYR A 649 18.90 -0.24 -4.73
N TRP A 650 18.37 -0.27 -3.51
CA TRP A 650 17.39 0.66 -2.99
C TRP A 650 17.99 1.79 -2.14
N LEU A 651 19.28 1.73 -1.78
CA LEU A 651 19.98 2.86 -1.14
C LEU A 651 20.27 3.97 -2.16
N TYR A 652 20.65 3.60 -3.39
CA TYR A 652 20.86 4.52 -4.51
C TYR A 652 20.15 4.03 -5.77
N PRO A 653 19.41 4.89 -6.50
CA PRO A 653 19.07 4.61 -7.90
C PRO A 653 20.36 4.48 -8.71
N VAL A 654 20.45 3.45 -9.57
CA VAL A 654 21.66 3.13 -10.35
C VAL A 654 22.10 4.33 -11.19
N GLU A 655 21.17 4.99 -11.87
CA GLU A 655 21.45 6.15 -12.73
C GLU A 655 21.99 7.33 -11.93
N GLN A 656 21.44 7.57 -10.73
CA GLN A 656 21.90 8.65 -9.85
C GLN A 656 23.28 8.36 -9.26
N PHE A 657 23.56 7.09 -8.95
CA PHE A 657 24.88 6.67 -8.46
C PHE A 657 25.95 6.93 -9.51
N HIS A 658 25.76 6.45 -10.74
CA HIS A 658 26.74 6.64 -11.82
C HIS A 658 26.94 8.13 -12.15
N ALA A 659 25.86 8.92 -12.20
CA ALA A 659 25.97 10.36 -12.43
C ALA A 659 26.79 11.08 -11.33
N ARG A 660 26.58 10.71 -10.06
CA ARG A 660 27.35 11.27 -8.93
C ARG A 660 28.81 10.81 -8.95
N LEU A 661 29.05 9.56 -9.35
CA LEU A 661 30.40 9.01 -9.52
C LEU A 661 31.17 9.76 -10.62
N ASP A 662 30.55 9.99 -11.77
CA ASP A 662 31.14 10.76 -12.88
C ASP A 662 31.52 12.17 -12.45
N ASP A 663 30.63 12.89 -11.78
CA ASP A 663 30.91 14.23 -11.25
C ASP A 663 32.08 14.22 -10.24
N THR A 664 32.17 13.17 -9.42
CA THR A 664 33.26 12.99 -8.45
C THR A 664 34.61 12.84 -9.15
N TYR A 665 34.69 12.02 -10.20
CA TYR A 665 35.90 11.84 -11.00
C TYR A 665 36.27 13.10 -11.80
N MET A 666 35.28 13.78 -12.39
CA MET A 666 35.49 15.03 -13.14
C MET A 666 36.07 16.16 -12.29
N ARG A 667 35.72 16.21 -11.00
CA ARG A 667 36.18 17.25 -10.05
C ARG A 667 37.37 16.81 -9.19
N GLY A 668 37.96 15.64 -9.45
CA GLY A 668 39.05 15.10 -8.63
C GLY A 668 38.66 14.86 -7.16
N GLY A 669 37.38 14.63 -6.89
CA GLY A 669 36.82 14.38 -5.56
C GLY A 669 36.79 15.57 -4.58
N GLY A 670 37.39 16.72 -4.90
CA GLY A 670 37.49 17.85 -3.97
C GLY A 670 36.16 18.49 -3.55
N ALA A 671 35.08 18.25 -4.30
CA ALA A 671 33.72 18.73 -3.98
C ALA A 671 32.83 17.64 -3.33
N ALA A 672 33.36 16.44 -3.09
CA ALA A 672 32.60 15.33 -2.53
C ALA A 672 32.40 15.48 -1.01
N THR A 673 31.18 15.22 -0.54
CA THR A 673 30.83 15.18 0.88
C THR A 673 31.45 13.97 1.59
N SER A 674 31.71 14.07 2.90
CA SER A 674 32.25 12.98 3.72
C SER A 674 31.40 11.71 3.65
N SER A 675 30.07 11.83 3.73
CA SER A 675 29.13 10.69 3.61
C SER A 675 29.22 9.98 2.25
N TRP A 676 29.38 10.73 1.16
CA TRP A 676 29.56 10.15 -0.18
C TRP A 676 30.89 9.43 -0.33
N LEU A 677 32.00 10.04 0.11
CA LEU A 677 33.32 9.41 0.07
C LEU A 677 33.36 8.15 0.96
N CYS A 678 32.70 8.17 2.12
CA CYS A 678 32.57 7.00 2.98
C CYS A 678 31.82 5.85 2.27
N SER A 679 30.75 6.17 1.53
CA SER A 679 30.03 5.19 0.70
C SER A 679 30.95 4.59 -0.37
N LEU A 680 31.69 5.44 -1.12
CA LEU A 680 32.59 4.99 -2.19
C LEU A 680 33.74 4.14 -1.65
N TYR A 681 34.40 4.55 -0.57
CA TYR A 681 35.48 3.76 0.03
C TYR A 681 34.99 2.41 0.57
N SER A 682 33.78 2.34 1.10
CA SER A 682 33.18 1.08 1.51
C SER A 682 32.90 0.14 0.32
N ILE A 683 32.45 0.69 -0.81
CA ILE A 683 32.25 -0.06 -2.06
C ILE A 683 33.59 -0.53 -2.64
N PHE A 684 34.61 0.32 -2.65
CA PHE A 684 35.96 -0.05 -3.12
C PHE A 684 36.58 -1.12 -2.24
N ALA A 685 36.39 -1.06 -0.92
CA ALA A 685 36.84 -2.12 -0.02
C ALA A 685 36.24 -3.48 -0.39
N LEU A 686 34.92 -3.53 -0.64
CA LEU A 686 34.24 -4.73 -1.11
C LEU A 686 34.76 -5.20 -2.48
N GLY A 687 34.87 -4.30 -3.44
CA GLY A 687 35.35 -4.64 -4.79
C GLY A 687 36.81 -5.12 -4.83
N ALA A 688 37.66 -4.56 -3.96
CA ALA A 688 39.08 -4.91 -3.86
C ALA A 688 39.35 -6.19 -3.04
N ALA A 689 38.33 -6.81 -2.44
CA ALA A 689 38.48 -7.94 -1.52
C ALA A 689 39.15 -9.19 -2.14
N SER A 690 39.08 -9.33 -3.46
CA SER A 690 39.75 -10.40 -4.23
C SER A 690 41.20 -10.10 -4.60
N GLY A 691 41.65 -8.87 -4.38
CA GLY A 691 42.94 -8.34 -4.83
C GLY A 691 44.17 -8.92 -4.13
N GLU A 692 44.01 -9.82 -3.15
CA GLU A 692 45.15 -10.49 -2.50
C GLU A 692 45.88 -11.48 -3.42
N ASN A 693 45.31 -11.85 -4.59
CA ASN A 693 46.00 -12.69 -5.58
C ASN A 693 45.88 -12.10 -7.00
N PRO A 694 46.92 -11.37 -7.49
CA PRO A 694 46.94 -10.72 -8.82
C PRO A 694 46.78 -11.65 -10.02
N LYS A 695 46.65 -12.97 -9.80
CA LYS A 695 46.48 -14.02 -10.82
C LYS A 695 45.05 -14.55 -10.94
N SER A 696 44.07 -13.98 -10.22
CA SER A 696 42.66 -14.38 -10.41
C SER A 696 42.22 -14.09 -11.84
N ALA A 697 41.83 -15.13 -12.59
CA ALA A 697 41.47 -15.06 -14.00
C ALA A 697 40.33 -14.06 -14.29
N LEU A 698 39.43 -13.84 -13.31
CA LEU A 698 38.34 -12.87 -13.39
C LEU A 698 38.83 -11.41 -13.46
N TYR A 699 40.00 -11.11 -12.89
CA TYR A 699 40.60 -9.78 -12.91
C TYR A 699 41.22 -9.45 -14.29
N ALA A 700 41.59 -10.49 -15.03
CA ALA A 700 42.31 -10.36 -16.28
C ALA A 700 41.40 -9.94 -17.45
N ASP A 701 40.13 -10.33 -17.43
CA ASP A 701 39.20 -10.10 -18.55
C ASP A 701 38.53 -8.71 -18.53
N PHE A 702 38.44 -8.06 -17.36
CA PHE A 702 37.75 -6.77 -17.19
C PHE A 702 38.65 -5.53 -17.23
N VAL A 703 39.95 -5.69 -16.98
CA VAL A 703 40.92 -4.59 -16.97
C VAL A 703 41.87 -4.73 -18.16
N SER A 704 41.91 -3.73 -19.04
CA SER A 704 42.72 -3.79 -20.26
C SER A 704 44.22 -3.92 -19.93
N GLU A 705 44.99 -4.49 -20.86
CA GLU A 705 46.43 -4.68 -20.69
C GLU A 705 47.16 -3.34 -20.42
N GLU A 706 46.66 -2.24 -20.99
CA GLU A 706 47.12 -0.87 -20.78
C GLU A 706 46.85 -0.36 -19.34
N ALA A 707 45.73 -0.74 -18.72
CA ALA A 707 45.39 -0.30 -17.37
C ALA A 707 46.11 -1.08 -16.26
N ARG A 708 46.67 -2.25 -16.58
CA ARG A 708 47.61 -2.94 -15.67
C ARG A 708 48.92 -2.17 -15.48
N MET A 709 49.23 -1.20 -16.34
CA MET A 709 50.39 -0.32 -16.17
C MET A 709 50.19 0.77 -15.10
N ASN A 710 48.95 1.03 -14.67
CA ASN A 710 48.64 1.98 -13.60
C ASN A 710 47.69 1.31 -12.58
N PRO A 711 48.23 0.44 -11.70
CA PRO A 711 47.43 -0.32 -10.76
C PRO A 711 46.85 0.56 -9.65
N ASP A 712 45.71 0.15 -9.10
CA ASP A 712 45.26 0.66 -7.81
C ASP A 712 46.32 0.34 -6.74
N LEU A 713 46.68 1.34 -5.93
CA LEU A 713 47.71 1.23 -4.91
C LEU A 713 47.13 0.89 -3.53
N LYS A 714 45.80 0.82 -3.41
CA LYS A 714 45.11 0.56 -2.15
C LYS A 714 44.49 -0.83 -2.11
N THR A 715 44.64 -1.48 -0.96
CA THR A 715 44.00 -2.74 -0.63
C THR A 715 42.60 -2.53 -0.06
N SER A 716 41.85 -3.61 0.15
CA SER A 716 40.56 -3.55 0.84
C SER A 716 40.65 -2.93 2.24
N ASP A 717 41.73 -3.21 2.96
CA ASP A 717 41.98 -2.67 4.30
C ASP A 717 42.31 -1.17 4.27
N ASP A 718 43.06 -0.72 3.26
CA ASP A 718 43.35 0.71 3.06
C ASP A 718 42.07 1.51 2.81
N TYR A 719 41.15 0.97 1.99
CA TYR A 719 39.86 1.58 1.74
C TYR A 719 38.96 1.59 2.97
N LEU A 720 38.92 0.50 3.74
CA LEU A 720 38.21 0.48 5.03
C LEU A 720 38.77 1.53 6.01
N ALA A 721 40.09 1.70 6.06
CA ALA A 721 40.71 2.71 6.90
C ALA A 721 40.29 4.12 6.48
N LEU A 722 40.28 4.41 5.17
CA LEU A 722 39.79 5.69 4.63
C LEU A 722 38.30 5.92 4.91
N ALA A 723 37.46 4.89 4.82
CA ALA A 723 36.05 5.02 5.18
C ALA A 723 35.89 5.36 6.67
N LYS A 724 36.71 4.75 7.54
CA LYS A 724 36.69 4.97 8.99
C LYS A 724 37.11 6.36 9.43
N THR A 725 38.03 7.02 8.72
CA THR A 725 38.46 8.40 9.08
C THR A 725 37.35 9.43 8.86
N LEU A 726 36.38 9.14 7.99
CA LEU A 726 35.26 10.04 7.68
C LEU A 726 34.09 9.91 8.67
N ILE A 727 34.05 8.86 9.48
CA ILE A 727 32.93 8.52 10.37
C ILE A 727 32.51 9.66 11.32
N PRO A 728 33.42 10.39 11.99
CA PRO A 728 33.03 11.51 12.83
C PRO A 728 32.21 12.57 12.07
N ALA A 729 32.64 12.92 10.85
CA ALA A 729 31.93 13.87 10.00
C ALA A 729 30.59 13.32 9.51
N VAL A 730 30.52 12.02 9.19
CA VAL A 730 29.27 11.34 8.79
C VAL A 730 28.24 11.36 9.93
N HIS A 731 28.66 11.15 11.18
CA HIS A 731 27.78 11.27 12.34
C HIS A 731 27.30 12.70 12.56
N ASP A 732 28.18 13.69 12.40
CA ASP A 732 27.84 15.11 12.58
C ASP A 732 26.85 15.62 11.50
N GLU A 733 26.92 15.09 10.27
CA GLU A 733 26.02 15.44 9.17
C GLU A 733 24.58 14.93 9.39
N ALA A 734 24.43 13.69 9.87
CA ALA A 734 23.16 13.03 10.22
C ALA A 734 22.03 13.19 9.18
N ASP A 735 22.35 13.07 7.89
CA ASP A 735 21.41 13.22 6.79
C ASP A 735 21.16 11.91 6.01
N ILE A 736 20.46 12.00 4.86
CA ILE A 736 20.14 10.82 4.04
C ILE A 736 21.41 10.18 3.46
N ASP A 737 22.43 10.95 3.14
CA ASP A 737 23.70 10.40 2.66
C ASP A 737 24.47 9.73 3.80
N SER A 738 24.37 10.26 5.03
CA SER A 738 24.93 9.61 6.22
C SER A 738 24.32 8.23 6.48
N ILE A 739 23.01 8.10 6.32
CA ILE A 739 22.29 6.81 6.41
C ILE A 739 22.88 5.79 5.42
N ARG A 740 23.02 6.19 4.14
CA ARG A 740 23.55 5.34 3.07
C ARG A 740 25.00 4.94 3.37
N ALA A 741 25.83 5.90 3.78
CA ALA A 741 27.23 5.67 4.11
C ALA A 741 27.40 4.61 5.20
N LEU A 742 26.69 4.77 6.31
CA LEU A 742 26.76 3.86 7.45
C LEU A 742 26.23 2.46 7.13
N ALA A 743 25.17 2.35 6.34
CA ALA A 743 24.62 1.07 5.92
C ALA A 743 25.57 0.29 5.00
N ILE A 744 26.19 0.97 4.02
CA ILE A 744 27.15 0.35 3.10
C ILE A 744 28.44 -0.02 3.84
N LEU A 745 28.93 0.85 4.72
CA LEU A 745 30.09 0.57 5.57
C LEU A 745 29.84 -0.63 6.48
N SER A 746 28.65 -0.74 7.06
CA SER A 746 28.26 -1.89 7.89
C SER A 746 28.39 -3.21 7.12
N LEU A 747 27.98 -3.25 5.84
CA LEU A 747 28.07 -4.44 5.01
C LEU A 747 29.51 -4.80 4.64
N ALA A 748 30.33 -3.79 4.30
CA ALA A 748 31.76 -4.00 4.12
C ALA A 748 32.40 -4.61 5.38
N LEU A 749 32.13 -4.03 6.55
CA LEU A 749 32.66 -4.51 7.82
C LEU A 749 32.20 -5.94 8.15
N LEU A 750 30.97 -6.30 7.79
CA LEU A 750 30.47 -7.66 7.99
C LEU A 750 31.27 -8.68 7.18
N THR A 751 31.54 -8.38 5.91
CA THR A 751 32.34 -9.23 5.01
C THR A 751 33.78 -9.41 5.54
N PHE A 752 34.37 -8.34 6.07
CA PHE A 752 35.71 -8.34 6.66
C PHE A 752 35.76 -8.71 8.15
N LYS A 753 34.76 -9.46 8.64
CA LYS A 753 34.72 -10.03 10.01
C LYS A 753 34.65 -9.01 11.17
N PHE A 754 34.37 -7.74 10.90
CA PHE A 754 34.14 -6.71 11.93
C PHE A 754 32.66 -6.70 12.39
N ARG A 755 32.17 -7.82 12.94
CA ARG A 755 30.75 -8.05 13.24
C ARG A 755 30.10 -7.04 14.18
N ILE A 756 30.72 -6.77 15.34
CA ILE A 756 30.19 -5.80 16.32
C ILE A 756 30.12 -4.41 15.68
N THR A 757 31.20 -4.00 15.02
CA THR A 757 31.28 -2.69 14.39
C THR A 757 30.26 -2.55 13.24
N SER A 758 30.07 -3.62 12.47
CA SER A 758 29.03 -3.71 11.46
C SER A 758 27.64 -3.50 12.07
N TYR A 759 27.31 -4.23 13.13
CA TYR A 759 26.04 -4.11 13.84
C TYR A 759 25.80 -2.69 14.38
N LEU A 760 26.81 -2.08 15.01
CA LEU A 760 26.72 -0.71 15.55
C LEU A 760 26.44 0.34 14.46
N TYR A 761 27.10 0.25 13.29
CA TYR A 761 26.84 1.21 12.22
C TYR A 761 25.51 0.99 11.51
N MET A 762 25.03 -0.26 11.41
CA MET A 762 23.66 -0.52 10.95
C MET A 762 22.63 0.08 11.92
N GLY A 763 22.81 -0.13 13.22
CA GLY A 763 21.96 0.46 14.25
C GLY A 763 21.97 1.98 14.23
N THR A 764 23.13 2.60 14.04
CA THR A 764 23.23 4.06 13.90
C THR A 764 22.51 4.55 12.63
N SER A 765 22.72 3.88 11.49
CA SER A 765 22.00 4.19 10.24
C SER A 765 20.48 4.14 10.44
N MET A 766 20.00 3.11 11.14
CA MET A 766 18.59 2.92 11.47
C MET A 766 18.05 4.01 12.41
N GLN A 767 18.81 4.40 13.43
CA GLN A 767 18.42 5.47 14.36
C GLN A 767 18.34 6.83 13.67
N ILE A 768 19.27 7.15 12.78
CA ILE A 768 19.24 8.38 11.97
C ILE A 768 18.01 8.33 11.03
N ALA A 769 17.79 7.21 10.34
CA ALA A 769 16.62 7.02 9.48
C ALA A 769 15.29 7.18 10.23
N PHE A 770 15.20 6.62 11.43
CA PHE A 770 14.03 6.75 12.30
C PHE A 770 13.83 8.21 12.75
N SER A 771 14.91 8.89 13.15
CA SER A 771 14.87 10.28 13.60
C SER A 771 14.49 11.25 12.48
N LEU A 772 14.89 10.94 11.23
CA LEU A 772 14.49 11.69 10.04
C LEU A 772 13.08 11.33 9.54
N GLY A 773 12.40 10.37 10.17
CA GLY A 773 11.00 10.02 9.89
C GLY A 773 10.80 9.20 8.62
N LEU A 774 11.81 8.45 8.14
CA LEU A 774 11.71 7.64 6.92
C LEU A 774 10.69 6.50 7.04
N GLN A 775 10.37 6.08 8.27
CA GLN A 775 9.38 5.08 8.65
C GLN A 775 7.92 5.56 8.55
N HIS A 776 7.70 6.88 8.52
CA HIS A 776 6.35 7.44 8.53
C HIS A 776 5.76 7.52 7.11
N ASP A 777 4.48 7.14 7.00
CA ASP A 777 3.73 7.36 5.77
C ASP A 777 3.51 8.84 5.46
N GLN A 778 3.55 9.69 6.49
CA GLN A 778 3.31 11.13 6.46
C GLN A 778 4.62 11.92 6.71
N SER A 779 5.55 11.90 5.76
CA SER A 779 6.67 12.84 5.75
C SER A 779 6.16 14.29 5.55
N PRO A 780 6.84 15.33 6.08
CA PRO A 780 6.42 16.73 5.94
C PRO A 780 6.09 17.11 4.49
N THR A 781 4.98 17.82 4.31
CA THR A 781 4.34 18.29 3.04
C THR A 781 5.26 18.97 2.01
N THR A 782 6.53 19.22 2.36
CA THR A 782 7.58 19.81 1.54
C THR A 782 8.33 18.84 0.61
N GLN A 783 8.24 17.51 0.82
CA GLN A 783 8.99 16.54 0.01
C GLN A 783 8.17 16.02 -1.19
N SER A 784 8.81 15.94 -2.37
CA SER A 784 8.16 15.42 -3.58
C SER A 784 7.66 13.97 -3.38
N PRO A 785 6.59 13.53 -4.05
CA PRO A 785 6.14 12.14 -4.01
C PRO A 785 7.24 11.13 -4.32
N MET A 786 8.13 11.46 -5.27
CA MET A 786 9.27 10.63 -5.65
C MET A 786 10.30 10.51 -4.52
N SER A 787 10.65 11.63 -3.88
CA SER A 787 11.56 11.64 -2.71
C SER A 787 10.97 10.87 -1.53
N ARG A 788 9.65 10.96 -1.31
CA ARG A 788 8.96 10.17 -0.27
C ARG A 788 9.05 8.67 -0.54
N GLN A 789 8.87 8.24 -1.80
CA GLN A 789 9.01 6.83 -2.15
C GLN A 789 10.46 6.33 -2.06
N GLN A 790 11.44 7.17 -2.43
CA GLN A 790 12.86 6.85 -2.24
C GLN A 790 13.22 6.67 -0.76
N ASN A 791 12.74 7.58 0.10
CA ASN A 791 12.93 7.50 1.54
C ASN A 791 12.31 6.24 2.15
N ARG A 792 11.10 5.85 1.69
CA ARG A 792 10.46 4.59 2.09
C ARG A 792 11.26 3.35 1.66
N ARG A 793 11.82 3.35 0.45
CA ARG A 793 12.69 2.27 -0.01
C ARG A 793 13.90 2.13 0.89
N ILE A 794 14.58 3.24 1.18
CA ILE A 794 15.73 3.26 2.11
C ILE A 794 15.32 2.67 3.46
N TRP A 795 14.19 3.08 4.04
CA TRP A 795 13.70 2.51 5.30
C TRP A 795 13.53 0.99 5.26
N TRP A 796 12.79 0.47 4.28
CA TRP A 796 12.53 -0.97 4.19
C TRP A 796 13.77 -1.78 3.86
N THR A 797 14.71 -1.21 3.11
CA THR A 797 16.02 -1.81 2.87
C THR A 797 16.83 -1.91 4.16
N LEU A 798 16.91 -0.82 4.94
CA LEU A 798 17.56 -0.86 6.25
C LEU A 798 16.88 -1.88 7.17
N TYR A 799 15.54 -1.96 7.15
CA TYR A 799 14.78 -2.92 7.94
C TYR A 799 15.20 -4.36 7.62
N ILE A 800 15.26 -4.73 6.34
CA ILE A 800 15.68 -6.08 5.91
C ILE A 800 17.13 -6.34 6.34
N LEU A 801 18.03 -5.38 6.11
CA LEU A 801 19.45 -5.52 6.45
C LEU A 801 19.67 -5.64 7.96
N ASP A 802 18.98 -4.84 8.77
CA ASP A 802 19.03 -4.93 10.23
C ASP A 802 18.52 -6.28 10.72
N GLN A 803 17.42 -6.82 10.17
CA GLN A 803 16.97 -8.17 10.53
C GLN A 803 17.98 -9.25 10.12
N GLU A 804 18.64 -9.10 8.97
CA GLU A 804 19.64 -10.04 8.50
C GLU A 804 20.90 -10.02 9.39
N ILE A 805 21.44 -8.83 9.68
CA ILE A 805 22.61 -8.64 10.52
C ILE A 805 22.30 -9.01 11.98
N ALA A 806 21.16 -8.60 12.52
CA ALA A 806 20.73 -8.97 13.86
C ALA A 806 20.59 -10.48 14.00
N SER A 807 20.02 -11.17 13.01
CA SER A 807 19.95 -12.65 13.04
C SER A 807 21.32 -13.35 13.11
N ARG A 808 22.42 -12.61 13.01
CA ARG A 808 23.82 -13.06 13.16
C ARG A 808 24.55 -12.39 14.33
N CYS A 809 24.04 -11.32 14.92
CA CYS A 809 24.80 -10.49 15.86
C CYS A 809 24.01 -10.06 17.11
N GLY A 810 22.74 -10.41 17.23
CA GLY A 810 21.91 -10.09 18.40
C GLY A 810 20.47 -9.71 18.07
N SER A 811 19.86 -8.85 18.90
CA SER A 811 18.50 -8.36 18.66
C SER A 811 18.49 -7.26 17.57
N PRO A 812 17.41 -7.10 16.78
CA PRO A 812 17.28 -5.95 15.86
C PRO A 812 17.35 -4.60 16.58
N CYS A 813 17.87 -3.57 15.90
CA CYS A 813 18.09 -2.24 16.49
C CYS A 813 16.80 -1.43 16.68
N VAL A 814 15.67 -1.85 16.09
CA VAL A 814 14.37 -1.17 16.19
C VAL A 814 13.42 -1.88 17.16
N SER A 815 12.98 -1.14 18.18
CA SER A 815 11.90 -1.51 19.09
C SER A 815 10.61 -1.85 18.34
N ASP A 816 10.00 -2.97 18.72
CA ASP A 816 8.81 -3.62 18.15
C ASP A 816 7.91 -2.74 17.23
N GLU A 817 7.79 -3.12 15.95
CA GLU A 817 6.91 -2.48 14.95
C GLU A 817 5.45 -2.39 15.42
N ARG A 818 5.00 -3.31 16.30
CA ARG A 818 3.66 -3.30 16.91
C ARG A 818 3.40 -2.04 17.74
N SER A 819 4.46 -1.45 18.29
CA SER A 819 4.42 -0.21 19.09
C SER A 819 4.24 1.04 18.23
N VAL A 820 4.68 0.98 16.96
CA VAL A 820 4.79 2.16 16.08
C VAL A 820 3.61 2.26 15.10
N ARG A 821 2.70 1.27 15.06
CA ARG A 821 1.51 1.22 14.18
C ARG A 821 1.82 1.58 12.71
N ILE A 822 2.97 1.16 12.20
CA ILE A 822 3.37 1.42 10.82
C ILE A 822 2.58 0.45 9.92
N GLN A 823 1.48 0.93 9.35
CA GLN A 823 0.76 0.20 8.30
C GLN A 823 1.49 0.38 6.97
N THR A 824 1.61 -0.69 6.21
CA THR A 824 2.15 -0.64 4.85
C THR A 824 0.99 -0.72 3.87
N PRO A 825 0.82 0.25 2.95
CA PRO A 825 0.08 -0.03 1.73
C PRO A 825 0.96 -0.84 0.76
N LEU A 826 0.53 -2.03 0.36
CA LEU A 826 1.00 -2.68 -0.88
C LEU A 826 0.40 -1.85 -2.04
N PRO A 827 1.15 -0.91 -2.68
CA PRO A 827 1.68 -1.17 -4.04
C PRO A 827 2.82 -0.19 -4.48
N SER A 828 3.73 0.27 -3.63
CA SER A 828 4.66 1.37 -4.03
C SER A 828 5.77 0.98 -5.02
N GLU A 829 5.96 -0.32 -5.30
CA GLU A 829 6.93 -0.74 -6.30
C GLU A 829 6.53 -0.37 -7.73
N GLN A 830 5.23 -0.21 -8.02
CA GLN A 830 4.74 0.06 -9.37
C GLN A 830 5.08 1.48 -9.88
N VAL A 831 5.49 2.40 -9.01
CA VAL A 831 5.69 3.82 -9.36
C VAL A 831 7.12 4.13 -9.80
N LEU A 832 8.12 3.30 -9.45
CA LEU A 832 9.53 3.55 -9.76
C LEU A 832 10.23 2.25 -10.14
N ASN A 833 10.94 2.22 -11.27
CA ASN A 833 11.73 1.08 -11.74
C ASN A 833 12.63 0.55 -10.60
N PRO A 834 12.52 -0.73 -10.16
CA PRO A 834 13.37 -1.32 -9.11
C PRO A 834 14.83 -1.52 -9.53
N GLY A 835 15.18 -1.19 -10.78
CA GLY A 835 16.50 -1.41 -11.38
C GLY A 835 16.50 -2.67 -12.25
N THR A 836 17.48 -2.79 -13.15
CA THR A 836 17.58 -3.88 -14.13
C THR A 836 17.82 -5.27 -13.53
N ASN A 837 18.22 -5.32 -12.25
CA ASN A 837 18.62 -6.55 -11.57
C ASN A 837 17.54 -7.06 -10.60
N THR A 838 16.52 -6.27 -10.28
CA THR A 838 15.51 -6.66 -9.29
C THR A 838 14.11 -6.71 -9.89
N PRO A 839 13.44 -7.88 -9.90
CA PRO A 839 12.05 -7.96 -10.35
C PRO A 839 11.11 -7.09 -9.52
N LEU A 840 10.06 -6.59 -10.17
CA LEU A 840 8.98 -5.88 -9.52
C LEU A 840 8.29 -6.75 -8.43
N GLY A 841 7.99 -6.17 -7.29
CA GLY A 841 7.37 -6.81 -6.13
C GLY A 841 8.34 -7.50 -5.16
N THR A 842 9.64 -7.57 -5.48
CA THR A 842 10.62 -8.30 -4.65
C THR A 842 10.76 -7.69 -3.26
N LEU A 843 10.86 -6.36 -3.14
CA LEU A 843 11.07 -5.68 -1.84
C LEU A 843 9.89 -5.90 -0.89
N SER A 844 8.66 -5.80 -1.43
CA SER A 844 7.42 -6.04 -0.70
C SER A 844 7.34 -7.47 -0.19
N VAL A 845 7.65 -8.44 -1.05
CA VAL A 845 7.61 -9.86 -0.70
C VAL A 845 8.70 -10.18 0.34
N SER A 846 9.93 -9.72 0.15
CA SER A 846 11.01 -9.86 1.13
C SER A 846 10.66 -9.26 2.50
N THR A 847 10.08 -8.05 2.53
CA THR A 847 9.66 -7.40 3.78
C THR A 847 8.62 -8.23 4.53
N SER A 848 7.63 -8.78 3.81
CA SER A 848 6.60 -9.63 4.41
C SER A 848 7.16 -10.93 5.00
N LEU A 849 8.15 -11.55 4.35
CA LEU A 849 8.84 -12.73 4.88
C LEU A 849 9.66 -12.40 6.13
N CYS A 850 10.38 -11.28 6.12
CA CYS A 850 11.17 -10.82 7.26
C CYS A 850 10.29 -10.59 8.50
N ARG A 851 9.08 -10.03 8.32
CA ARG A 851 8.09 -9.89 9.40
C ARG A 851 7.66 -11.24 9.97
N LEU A 852 7.27 -12.18 9.11
CA LEU A 852 6.87 -13.52 9.53
C LEU A 852 8.01 -14.26 10.25
N LYS A 853 9.25 -14.14 9.75
CA LYS A 853 10.45 -14.68 10.41
C LYS A 853 10.66 -14.08 11.80
N ARG A 854 10.48 -12.76 11.95
CA ARG A 854 10.58 -12.06 13.26
C ARG A 854 9.51 -12.54 14.24
N GLU A 855 8.27 -12.71 13.79
CA GLU A 855 7.18 -13.26 14.62
C GLU A 855 7.49 -14.69 15.10
N ILE A 856 8.03 -15.54 14.21
CA ILE A 856 8.49 -16.88 14.55
C ILE A 856 9.56 -16.80 15.64
N ILE A 857 10.58 -15.94 15.46
CA ILE A 857 11.66 -15.77 16.43
C ILE A 857 11.11 -15.35 17.80
N GLN A 858 10.29 -14.30 17.84
CA GLN A 858 9.74 -13.77 19.09
C GLN A 858 8.79 -14.74 19.81
N THR A 859 8.12 -15.63 19.07
CA THR A 859 7.13 -16.54 19.63
C THR A 859 7.71 -17.89 20.02
N ILE A 860 8.64 -18.42 19.22
CA ILE A 860 9.24 -19.74 19.42
C ILE A 860 10.52 -19.66 20.25
N TYR A 861 11.23 -18.53 20.20
CA TYR A 861 12.48 -18.31 20.93
C TYR A 861 12.41 -17.07 21.86
N PRO A 862 11.44 -16.98 22.79
CA PRO A 862 11.24 -15.82 23.66
C PRO A 862 12.32 -15.68 24.76
N GLU A 863 12.31 -14.54 25.50
CA GLU A 863 13.27 -14.32 26.58
C GLU A 863 13.17 -15.33 27.71
N ARG A 864 14.33 -15.58 28.33
CA ARG A 864 14.47 -16.35 29.57
C ARG A 864 13.67 -15.79 30.76
N SER A 865 13.24 -14.52 30.70
CA SER A 865 12.47 -13.81 31.74
C SER A 865 10.97 -14.14 31.70
N SER A 866 10.48 -14.79 30.63
CA SER A 866 9.09 -15.22 30.53
C SER A 866 8.87 -16.55 31.26
N ASP A 867 7.88 -16.60 32.17
CA ASP A 867 7.54 -17.79 32.97
C ASP A 867 7.06 -18.99 32.12
N SER A 868 6.79 -18.82 30.82
CA SER A 868 6.40 -19.93 29.93
C SER A 868 7.57 -20.42 29.09
N ARG A 869 8.38 -21.33 29.63
CA ARG A 869 9.40 -22.09 28.85
C ARG A 869 8.78 -23.17 27.95
N THR A 870 7.45 -23.23 27.86
CA THR A 870 6.66 -24.27 27.18
C THR A 870 6.28 -23.84 25.76
N ILE A 871 6.74 -24.59 24.75
CA ILE A 871 6.37 -24.36 23.34
C ILE A 871 5.30 -25.40 22.95
N SER A 872 4.12 -24.94 22.52
CA SER A 872 3.08 -25.83 22.01
C SER A 872 3.36 -26.26 20.56
N PHE A 873 3.24 -27.55 20.27
CA PHE A 873 3.30 -28.09 18.91
C PHE A 873 2.28 -27.43 17.96
N GLN A 874 1.12 -27.02 18.49
CA GLN A 874 0.09 -26.33 17.72
C GLN A 874 0.57 -24.96 17.21
N LYS A 875 1.37 -24.24 18.01
CA LYS A 875 1.94 -22.94 17.59
C LYS A 875 2.97 -23.13 16.48
N VAL A 876 3.87 -24.11 16.62
CA VAL A 876 4.89 -24.41 15.61
C VAL A 876 4.26 -24.82 14.29
N THR A 877 3.28 -25.74 14.33
CA THR A 877 2.55 -26.20 13.12
C THR A 877 1.72 -25.10 12.47
N SER A 878 1.16 -24.19 13.27
CA SER A 878 0.51 -22.97 12.76
C SER A 878 1.49 -22.10 11.96
N TYR A 879 2.70 -21.87 12.47
CA TYR A 879 3.70 -21.08 11.74
C TYR A 879 4.27 -21.78 10.50
N VAL A 880 4.40 -23.12 10.52
CA VAL A 880 4.71 -23.89 9.31
C VAL A 880 3.63 -23.63 8.24
N SER A 881 2.36 -23.67 8.64
CA SER A 881 1.23 -23.39 7.75
C SER A 881 1.24 -21.94 7.25
N SER A 882 1.61 -20.97 8.09
CA SER A 882 1.75 -19.57 7.70
C SER A 882 2.86 -19.36 6.66
N LEU A 883 4.02 -20.00 6.82
CA LEU A 883 5.10 -19.97 5.83
C LEU A 883 4.65 -20.58 4.50
N GLN A 884 3.96 -21.72 4.51
CA GLN A 884 3.42 -22.36 3.30
C GLN A 884 2.37 -21.48 2.60
N LYS A 885 1.45 -20.87 3.35
CA LYS A 885 0.47 -19.91 2.81
C LYS A 885 1.16 -18.69 2.21
N TRP A 886 2.20 -18.18 2.88
CA TRP A 886 3.01 -17.08 2.38
C TRP A 886 3.65 -17.44 1.03
N GLN A 887 4.29 -18.61 0.93
CA GLN A 887 4.89 -19.10 -0.32
C GLN A 887 3.84 -19.25 -1.44
N ALA A 888 2.64 -19.76 -1.12
CA ALA A 888 1.54 -19.91 -2.07
C ALA A 888 1.04 -18.56 -2.61
N SER A 889 1.01 -17.53 -1.75
CA SER A 889 0.56 -16.17 -2.05
C SER A 889 1.55 -15.32 -2.85
N MET A 890 2.79 -15.79 -3.02
CA MET A 890 3.82 -15.09 -3.78
C MET A 890 3.37 -14.84 -5.24
N PRO A 891 3.61 -13.64 -5.81
CA PRO A 891 3.34 -13.37 -7.22
C PRO A 891 3.99 -14.41 -8.14
N SER A 892 3.30 -14.81 -9.21
CA SER A 892 3.73 -15.91 -10.08
C SER A 892 5.13 -15.69 -10.67
N HIS A 893 5.48 -14.47 -11.05
CA HIS A 893 6.78 -14.13 -11.63
C HIS A 893 7.95 -14.11 -10.63
N LEU A 894 7.67 -14.24 -9.33
CA LEU A 894 8.69 -14.38 -8.26
C LEU A 894 8.81 -15.82 -7.77
N LYS A 895 7.95 -16.75 -8.22
CA LYS A 895 7.99 -18.16 -7.81
C LYS A 895 9.22 -18.86 -8.38
N TRP A 896 9.77 -19.80 -7.60
CA TRP A 896 10.92 -20.60 -8.00
C TRP A 896 10.60 -21.42 -9.25
N GLY A 897 11.57 -21.53 -10.17
CA GLY A 897 11.43 -22.31 -11.41
C GLY A 897 10.68 -21.60 -12.55
N VAL A 898 10.15 -20.39 -12.33
CA VAL A 898 9.58 -19.58 -13.42
C VAL A 898 10.71 -18.91 -14.22
N PRO A 899 10.70 -19.00 -15.58
CA PRO A 899 11.73 -18.36 -16.40
C PRO A 899 11.80 -16.84 -16.17
N VAL A 900 12.99 -16.33 -15.88
CA VAL A 900 13.27 -14.91 -15.67
C VAL A 900 14.54 -14.45 -16.38
N ALA A 901 14.67 -13.13 -16.57
CA ALA A 901 15.88 -12.53 -17.11
C ALA A 901 17.13 -12.93 -16.28
N PRO A 902 18.29 -13.14 -16.91
CA PRO A 902 19.53 -13.49 -16.20
C PRO A 902 19.85 -12.55 -15.02
N THR A 903 19.65 -11.24 -15.21
CA THR A 903 19.86 -10.20 -14.21
C THR A 903 18.96 -10.35 -12.97
N HIS A 904 17.83 -11.03 -13.07
CA HIS A 904 16.85 -11.22 -12.00
C HIS A 904 17.07 -12.51 -11.18
N ARG A 905 17.87 -13.45 -11.68
CA ARG A 905 18.00 -14.79 -11.09
C ARG A 905 18.51 -14.76 -9.66
N ARG A 906 19.53 -13.94 -9.38
CA ARG A 906 20.08 -13.76 -8.03
C ARG A 906 19.02 -13.29 -7.04
N SER A 907 18.24 -12.27 -7.42
CA SER A 907 17.13 -11.73 -6.61
C SER A 907 16.15 -12.80 -6.13
N ILE A 908 15.75 -13.67 -7.07
CA ILE A 908 14.79 -14.73 -6.81
C ILE A 908 15.44 -15.84 -5.97
N GLY A 909 16.70 -16.21 -6.27
CA GLY A 909 17.48 -17.13 -5.46
C GLY A 909 17.54 -16.71 -4.00
N ILE A 910 17.95 -15.47 -3.71
CA ILE A 910 18.03 -14.94 -2.35
C ILE A 910 16.67 -14.95 -1.63
N LEU A 911 15.59 -14.61 -2.33
CA LEU A 911 14.24 -14.63 -1.76
C LEU A 911 13.83 -16.05 -1.33
N HIS A 912 14.05 -17.06 -2.17
CA HIS A 912 13.71 -18.45 -1.86
C HIS A 912 14.65 -19.07 -0.83
N LEU A 913 15.94 -18.72 -0.83
CA LEU A 913 16.86 -19.12 0.24
C LEU A 913 16.43 -18.56 1.60
N ASN A 914 15.97 -17.30 1.65
CA ASN A 914 15.42 -16.72 2.88
C ASN A 914 14.17 -17.47 3.38
N TYR A 915 13.31 -17.92 2.46
CA TYR A 915 12.14 -18.73 2.80
C TYR A 915 12.54 -20.08 3.43
N TRP A 916 13.44 -20.82 2.77
CA TRP A 916 13.91 -22.10 3.30
C TRP A 916 14.69 -21.93 4.60
N ASN A 917 15.46 -20.86 4.75
CA ASN A 917 16.09 -20.51 6.01
C ASN A 917 15.08 -20.25 7.14
N ALA A 918 13.95 -19.61 6.86
CA ALA A 918 12.90 -19.40 7.85
C ALA A 918 12.21 -20.72 8.24
N MET A 919 12.01 -21.63 7.28
CA MET A 919 11.48 -22.97 7.55
C MET A 919 12.44 -23.80 8.40
N MET A 920 13.73 -23.86 8.01
CA MET A 920 14.77 -24.53 8.78
C MET A 920 14.87 -23.96 10.20
N LEU A 921 14.86 -22.63 10.36
CA LEU A 921 14.89 -21.98 11.66
C LEU A 921 13.70 -22.42 12.56
N LEU A 922 12.52 -22.61 12.00
CA LEU A 922 11.33 -23.03 12.75
C LEU A 922 11.40 -24.51 13.18
N THR A 923 11.98 -25.38 12.34
CA THR A 923 11.90 -26.84 12.51
C THR A 923 13.20 -27.50 13.01
N GLN A 924 14.34 -26.83 12.90
CA GLN A 924 15.65 -27.34 13.31
C GLN A 924 15.72 -27.84 14.77
N PRO A 925 15.09 -27.20 15.78
CA PRO A 925 15.14 -27.69 17.15
C PRO A 925 14.63 -29.13 17.31
N PHE A 926 13.63 -29.52 16.51
CA PHE A 926 13.03 -30.86 16.56
C PHE A 926 13.97 -31.93 15.98
N LEU A 927 14.67 -31.60 14.90
CA LEU A 927 15.69 -32.48 14.33
C LEU A 927 16.87 -32.62 15.31
N LEU A 928 17.34 -31.51 15.87
CA LEU A 928 18.43 -31.47 16.85
C LEU A 928 18.09 -32.32 18.09
N TYR A 929 16.91 -32.12 18.67
CA TYR A 929 16.46 -32.87 19.84
C TYR A 929 16.31 -34.37 19.55
N SER A 930 15.82 -34.73 18.36
CA SER A 930 15.73 -36.13 17.92
C SER A 930 17.10 -36.82 17.92
N VAL A 931 18.17 -36.10 17.56
CA VAL A 931 19.54 -36.64 17.53
C VAL A 931 20.13 -36.73 18.94
N ILE A 932 20.01 -35.68 19.74
CA ILE A 932 20.66 -35.60 21.06
C ILE A 932 19.94 -36.45 22.11
N ARG A 933 18.60 -36.43 22.11
CA ARG A 933 17.76 -37.00 23.18
C ARG A 933 16.62 -37.86 22.66
N GLY A 934 16.70 -38.36 21.44
CA GLY A 934 15.63 -39.15 20.80
C GLY A 934 15.18 -40.38 21.62
N ALA A 935 16.09 -41.00 22.38
CA ALA A 935 15.78 -42.16 23.24
C ALA A 935 14.92 -41.81 24.48
N SER A 936 14.81 -40.53 24.84
CA SER A 936 14.00 -40.06 25.98
C SER A 936 12.56 -39.67 25.61
N LEU A 937 12.21 -39.73 24.31
CA LEU A 937 10.87 -39.41 23.82
C LEU A 937 9.92 -40.60 23.95
N ASN A 938 8.70 -40.35 24.44
CA ASN A 938 7.61 -41.33 24.38
C ASN A 938 7.08 -41.49 22.94
N ASP A 939 6.38 -42.59 22.66
CA ASP A 939 5.97 -42.98 21.29
C ASP A 939 5.11 -41.92 20.58
N MET A 940 4.22 -41.23 21.30
CA MET A 940 3.36 -40.18 20.74
C MET A 940 4.15 -38.92 20.35
N ARG A 941 5.12 -38.50 21.17
CA ARG A 941 5.95 -37.32 20.89
C ARG A 941 6.99 -37.60 19.82
N LYS A 942 7.52 -38.83 19.79
CA LYS A 942 8.47 -39.28 18.78
C LYS A 942 7.95 -39.03 17.35
N ALA A 943 6.68 -39.33 17.09
CA ALA A 943 6.04 -39.08 15.79
C ALA A 943 6.03 -37.58 15.39
N TRP A 944 5.79 -36.67 16.34
CA TRP A 944 5.79 -35.22 16.08
C TRP A 944 7.20 -34.68 15.79
N PHE A 945 8.18 -35.10 16.58
CA PHE A 945 9.59 -34.72 16.38
C PHE A 945 10.15 -35.30 15.07
N GLU A 946 9.74 -36.50 14.69
CA GLU A 946 10.07 -37.09 13.39
C GLU A 946 9.49 -36.26 12.24
N LYS A 947 8.18 -35.98 12.28
CA LYS A 947 7.50 -35.19 11.24
C LYS A 947 8.10 -33.78 11.06
N LEU A 948 8.32 -33.05 12.15
CA LEU A 948 8.92 -31.70 12.07
C LEU A 948 10.40 -31.78 11.68
N GLY A 949 11.12 -32.82 12.09
CA GLY A 949 12.48 -33.09 11.65
C GLY A 949 12.57 -33.36 10.15
N GLU A 950 11.63 -34.11 9.57
CA GLU A 950 11.55 -34.35 8.13
C GLU A 950 11.31 -33.05 7.34
N ILE A 951 10.39 -32.20 7.80
CA ILE A 951 10.16 -30.88 7.19
C ILE A 951 11.46 -30.05 7.19
N CYS A 952 12.27 -30.14 8.24
CA CYS A 952 13.56 -29.45 8.30
C CYS A 952 14.55 -29.96 7.24
N VAL A 953 14.62 -31.28 7.04
CA VAL A 953 15.49 -31.91 6.05
C VAL A 953 15.01 -31.56 4.63
N ASP A 954 13.70 -31.61 4.39
CA ASP A 954 13.12 -31.22 3.10
C ASP A 954 13.38 -29.75 2.77
N ALA A 955 13.32 -28.86 3.76
CA ALA A 955 13.70 -27.46 3.57
C ALA A 955 15.18 -27.30 3.16
N ALA A 956 16.09 -28.07 3.77
CA ALA A 956 17.49 -28.08 3.38
C ALA A 956 17.69 -28.61 1.95
N LYS A 957 17.03 -29.71 1.57
CA LYS A 957 17.07 -30.24 0.20
C LYS A 957 16.58 -29.22 -0.83
N ASN A 958 15.49 -28.52 -0.55
CA ASN A 958 14.98 -27.48 -1.43
C ASN A 958 15.92 -26.27 -1.52
N ALA A 959 16.60 -25.90 -0.42
CA ALA A 959 17.64 -24.87 -0.47
C ALA A 959 18.83 -25.29 -1.36
N ILE A 960 19.21 -26.58 -1.36
CA ILE A 960 20.27 -27.10 -2.24
C ILE A 960 19.88 -26.99 -3.72
N VAL A 961 18.61 -27.21 -4.06
CA VAL A 961 18.12 -27.00 -5.44
C VAL A 961 18.35 -25.56 -5.88
N VAL A 962 18.09 -24.60 -4.98
CA VAL A 962 18.34 -23.17 -5.23
C VAL A 962 19.83 -22.88 -5.37
N LEU A 963 20.66 -23.37 -4.44
CA LEU A 963 22.12 -23.20 -4.46
C LEU A 963 22.76 -23.78 -5.73
N LYS A 964 22.33 -24.98 -6.17
CA LYS A 964 22.75 -25.61 -7.44
C LYS A 964 22.45 -24.75 -8.65
N SER A 965 21.24 -24.19 -8.71
CA SER A 965 20.88 -23.27 -9.79
C SER A 965 21.74 -22.02 -9.75
N MET A 966 21.93 -21.43 -8.57
CA MET A 966 22.73 -20.22 -8.42
C MET A 966 24.21 -20.44 -8.78
N GLU A 967 24.77 -21.61 -8.48
CA GLU A 967 26.11 -22.03 -8.92
C GLU A 967 26.20 -22.13 -10.44
N ASN A 968 25.27 -22.86 -11.06
CA ASN A 968 25.25 -23.05 -12.51
C ASN A 968 25.07 -21.73 -13.28
N ASP A 969 24.32 -20.79 -12.70
CA ASP A 969 24.06 -19.47 -13.26
C ASP A 969 25.19 -18.45 -12.95
N GLY A 970 26.23 -18.84 -12.19
CA GLY A 970 27.33 -17.95 -11.79
C GLY A 970 26.89 -16.80 -10.87
N SER A 971 25.77 -16.98 -10.15
CA SER A 971 25.13 -15.94 -9.35
C SER A 971 25.39 -16.07 -7.84
N LEU A 972 26.14 -17.08 -7.40
CA LEU A 972 26.61 -17.19 -6.01
C LEU A 972 27.74 -16.20 -5.75
N SER A 973 27.73 -15.57 -4.56
CA SER A 973 28.76 -14.61 -4.16
C SER A 973 29.25 -14.91 -2.75
N SER A 974 30.57 -14.82 -2.54
CA SER A 974 31.17 -14.82 -1.22
C SER A 974 31.37 -13.41 -0.63
N LEU A 975 31.14 -12.38 -1.45
CA LEU A 975 31.20 -10.98 -1.04
C LEU A 975 30.09 -10.62 -0.05
N VAL A 976 28.94 -11.30 -0.18
CA VAL A 976 27.84 -11.25 0.78
C VAL A 976 27.91 -12.48 1.68
N THR A 977 27.97 -12.25 2.99
CA THR A 977 28.04 -13.34 3.98
C THR A 977 26.82 -14.27 3.95
N PHE A 978 25.70 -13.82 3.37
CA PHE A 978 24.44 -14.57 3.26
C PHE A 978 24.58 -15.94 2.59
N ASP A 979 25.15 -16.01 1.38
CA ASP A 979 25.19 -17.24 0.59
C ASP A 979 26.03 -18.31 1.32
N CYS A 980 27.15 -17.89 1.90
CA CYS A 980 28.02 -18.74 2.71
C CYS A 980 27.34 -19.20 4.00
N THR A 981 26.69 -18.29 4.75
CA THR A 981 25.93 -18.66 5.96
C THR A 981 24.77 -19.61 5.65
N CYS A 982 24.06 -19.40 4.54
CA CYS A 982 22.97 -20.28 4.12
C CYS A 982 23.50 -21.68 3.80
N THR A 983 24.59 -21.76 3.04
CA THR A 983 25.25 -23.03 2.71
C THR A 983 25.74 -23.77 3.96
N LEU A 984 26.34 -23.03 4.90
CA LEU A 984 26.78 -23.58 6.19
C LEU A 984 25.61 -24.13 7.02
N LYS A 985 24.48 -23.41 7.09
CA LYS A 985 23.26 -23.89 7.76
C LYS A 985 22.75 -25.19 7.14
N VAL A 986 22.71 -25.29 5.81
CA VAL A 986 22.33 -26.52 5.11
C VAL A 986 23.28 -27.68 5.48
N ILE A 987 24.59 -27.45 5.47
CA ILE A 987 25.60 -28.45 5.89
C ILE A 987 25.31 -28.95 7.31
N MET A 988 25.03 -28.05 8.25
CA MET A 988 24.72 -28.41 9.64
C MET A 988 23.44 -29.24 9.77
N ILE A 989 22.38 -28.91 9.01
CA ILE A 989 21.14 -29.70 8.97
C ILE A 989 21.39 -31.10 8.40
N LEU A 990 22.17 -31.21 7.32
CA LEU A 990 22.52 -32.50 6.72
C LEU A 990 23.37 -33.36 7.68
N CYS A 991 24.29 -32.75 8.44
CA CYS A 991 25.03 -33.46 9.50
C CYS A 991 24.07 -34.07 10.54
N LEU A 992 23.08 -33.30 11.01
CA LEU A 992 22.08 -33.82 11.95
C LEU A 992 21.23 -34.94 11.32
N ALA A 993 20.84 -34.79 10.06
CA ALA A 993 20.03 -35.77 9.36
C ALA A 993 20.81 -37.10 9.19
N LEU A 994 22.09 -37.03 8.81
CA LEU A 994 22.98 -38.18 8.69
C LEU A 994 23.25 -38.86 10.05
N ALA A 995 23.32 -38.08 11.13
CA ALA A 995 23.45 -38.61 12.49
C ALA A 995 22.21 -39.39 12.93
N LYS A 996 21.02 -38.95 12.50
CA LYS A 996 19.75 -39.62 12.81
C LYS A 996 19.52 -40.86 11.96
N ARG A 997 19.83 -40.79 10.67
CA ARG A 997 19.59 -41.85 9.69
C ARG A 997 20.66 -41.82 8.60
N GLU A 998 21.41 -42.91 8.47
CA GLU A 998 22.32 -43.05 7.34
C GLU A 998 21.54 -43.15 6.02
N SER A 999 21.87 -42.28 5.07
CA SER A 999 21.32 -42.26 3.72
C SER A 999 22.38 -41.85 2.71
N ALA A 1000 22.52 -42.64 1.64
CA ALA A 1000 23.45 -42.34 0.56
C ALA A 1000 23.11 -41.03 -0.17
N GLU A 1001 21.82 -40.72 -0.28
CA GLU A 1001 21.30 -39.49 -0.88
C GLU A 1001 21.74 -38.25 -0.08
N LEU A 1002 21.50 -38.25 1.23
CA LEU A 1002 21.89 -37.15 2.13
C LEU A 1002 23.41 -36.95 2.15
N ARG A 1003 24.19 -38.03 2.05
CA ARG A 1003 25.65 -37.96 2.00
C ARG A 1003 26.13 -37.28 0.71
N THR A 1004 25.49 -37.57 -0.42
CA THR A 1004 25.80 -36.92 -1.70
C THR A 1004 25.47 -35.42 -1.67
N GLU A 1005 24.33 -35.06 -1.07
CA GLU A 1005 23.93 -33.66 -0.88
C GLU A 1005 24.89 -32.89 0.04
N TYR A 1006 25.37 -33.55 1.09
CA TYR A 1006 26.35 -33.00 2.03
C TYR A 1006 27.72 -32.76 1.36
N GLU A 1007 28.24 -33.77 0.64
CA GLU A 1007 29.50 -33.65 -0.11
C GLU A 1007 29.41 -32.54 -1.17
N TYR A 1008 28.26 -32.40 -1.82
CA TYR A 1008 28.03 -31.31 -2.77
C TYR A 1008 28.15 -29.93 -2.11
N CYS A 1009 27.53 -29.72 -0.94
CA CYS A 1009 27.58 -28.43 -0.24
C CYS A 1009 28.99 -28.10 0.28
N LEU A 1010 29.75 -29.09 0.73
CA LEU A 1010 31.17 -28.90 1.09
C LEU A 1010 32.00 -28.46 -0.11
N GLY A 1011 31.84 -29.16 -1.25
CA GLY A 1011 32.51 -28.79 -2.47
C GLY A 1011 32.07 -27.41 -2.98
N LEU A 1012 30.84 -27.00 -2.72
CA LEU A 1012 30.33 -25.68 -3.10
C LEU A 1012 31.08 -24.56 -2.37
N ILE A 1013 31.27 -24.66 -1.05
CA ILE A 1013 32.01 -23.67 -0.25
C ILE A 1013 33.47 -23.55 -0.72
N ASP A 1014 34.10 -24.67 -1.08
CA ASP A 1014 35.47 -24.68 -1.59
C ASP A 1014 35.60 -23.98 -2.95
N ARG A 1015 34.58 -24.14 -3.82
CA ARG A 1015 34.52 -23.50 -5.14
C ARG A 1015 34.11 -22.02 -5.10
N MET A 1016 33.43 -21.58 -4.03
CA MET A 1016 33.13 -20.15 -3.82
C MET A 1016 34.43 -19.37 -3.66
N GLU A 1017 34.40 -18.08 -4.01
CA GLU A 1017 35.61 -17.26 -3.91
C GLU A 1017 36.03 -17.06 -2.44
N GLN A 1018 37.29 -17.29 -2.13
CA GLN A 1018 37.79 -17.36 -0.75
C GLN A 1018 38.07 -15.96 -0.18
N ILE A 1019 37.01 -15.21 0.11
CA ILE A 1019 37.04 -13.86 0.67
C ILE A 1019 36.49 -13.85 2.09
N GLY A 1020 37.10 -13.07 2.99
CA GLY A 1020 36.53 -12.67 4.28
C GLY A 1020 35.96 -13.84 5.09
N PHE A 1021 34.65 -13.80 5.36
CA PHE A 1021 33.93 -14.85 6.10
C PHE A 1021 33.97 -16.22 5.40
N CYS A 1022 33.82 -16.29 4.08
CA CYS A 1022 33.83 -17.55 3.33
C CYS A 1022 35.16 -18.28 3.48
N LYS A 1023 36.28 -17.54 3.40
CA LYS A 1023 37.63 -18.07 3.66
C LYS A 1023 37.77 -18.66 5.06
N SER A 1024 37.26 -17.95 6.09
CA SER A 1024 37.24 -18.45 7.48
C SER A 1024 36.49 -19.78 7.59
N VAL A 1025 35.29 -19.83 7.00
CA VAL A 1025 34.45 -21.03 7.06
C VAL A 1025 35.18 -22.19 6.39
N ASN A 1026 35.78 -22.00 5.21
CA ASN A 1026 36.49 -23.07 4.53
C ASN A 1026 37.71 -23.59 5.33
N GLU A 1027 38.45 -22.70 6.00
CA GLU A 1027 39.61 -23.06 6.83
C GLU A 1027 39.22 -23.77 8.15
N GLU A 1028 38.12 -23.34 8.79
CA GLU A 1028 37.70 -23.83 10.11
C GLU A 1028 36.78 -25.06 10.04
N LEU A 1029 35.98 -25.18 8.96
CA LEU A 1029 34.99 -26.24 8.74
C LEU A 1029 35.52 -27.66 8.91
N PRO A 1030 36.64 -28.06 8.26
CA PRO A 1030 37.21 -29.39 8.41
C PRO A 1030 37.56 -29.73 9.86
N SER A 1031 38.12 -28.77 10.60
CA SER A 1031 38.57 -28.99 11.98
C SER A 1031 37.40 -29.22 12.94
N HIS A 1032 36.27 -28.53 12.74
CA HIS A 1032 35.08 -28.72 13.56
C HIS A 1032 34.33 -30.00 13.20
N LEU A 1033 34.23 -30.35 11.91
CA LEU A 1033 33.65 -31.62 11.47
C LEU A 1033 34.43 -32.82 12.01
N ALA A 1034 35.77 -32.74 12.05
CA ALA A 1034 36.61 -33.77 12.65
C ALA A 1034 36.33 -33.97 14.16
N ARG A 1035 36.02 -32.90 14.90
CA ARG A 1035 35.59 -32.98 16.32
C ARG A 1035 34.23 -33.68 16.50
N LEU A 1036 33.41 -33.74 15.46
CA LEU A 1036 32.13 -34.45 15.44
C LEU A 1036 32.26 -35.94 15.05
N GLY A 1037 33.47 -36.42 14.78
CA GLY A 1037 33.69 -37.77 14.25
C GLY A 1037 33.42 -37.91 12.74
N ILE A 1038 33.14 -36.80 12.04
CA ILE A 1038 32.92 -36.79 10.59
C ILE A 1038 34.28 -36.57 9.90
N LYS A 1039 34.96 -37.65 9.53
CA LYS A 1039 36.21 -37.58 8.75
C LYS A 1039 35.90 -37.25 7.29
N GLN A 1040 36.58 -36.26 6.71
CA GLN A 1040 36.49 -35.91 5.29
C GLN A 1040 37.06 -37.01 4.35
N GLU A 1041 37.90 -37.92 4.87
CA GLU A 1041 38.52 -38.97 4.06
C GLU A 1041 37.71 -40.29 4.08
N ARG A 1042 37.34 -40.75 2.89
CA ARG A 1042 36.74 -42.08 2.64
C ARG A 1042 37.57 -43.21 3.25
N ARG A 1043 36.93 -44.04 4.08
CA ARG A 1043 37.18 -45.50 4.13
C ARG A 1043 35.86 -46.25 4.30
N GLU A 1044 35.63 -47.24 3.45
CA GLU A 1044 34.40 -48.04 3.27
C GLU A 1044 34.05 -48.99 4.47
N SER A 1045 34.49 -48.70 5.70
CA SER A 1045 34.30 -49.67 6.81
C SER A 1045 34.00 -49.11 8.21
N ASP A 1046 33.69 -47.82 8.37
CA ASP A 1046 33.14 -47.32 9.63
C ASP A 1046 31.70 -46.81 9.40
N THR A 1047 30.71 -47.66 9.76
CA THR A 1047 29.26 -47.45 9.52
C THR A 1047 28.50 -47.07 10.80
N SER A 1048 29.06 -46.14 11.59
CA SER A 1048 28.26 -45.45 12.60
C SER A 1048 28.83 -44.06 12.90
N MET A 1049 28.09 -43.03 12.52
CA MET A 1049 28.37 -41.65 12.92
C MET A 1049 27.85 -41.43 14.35
N GLU A 1050 28.63 -41.80 15.38
CA GLU A 1050 28.29 -41.49 16.78
C GLU A 1050 28.52 -40.00 17.05
N VAL A 1051 27.48 -39.19 16.83
CA VAL A 1051 27.54 -37.77 17.15
C VAL A 1051 27.22 -37.57 18.63
N SER A 1052 28.25 -37.35 19.45
CA SER A 1052 28.03 -37.12 20.88
C SER A 1052 27.26 -35.80 21.13
N PRO A 1053 26.33 -35.74 22.10
CA PRO A 1053 25.62 -34.52 22.50
C PRO A 1053 26.51 -33.28 22.70
N ASN A 1054 27.70 -33.48 23.27
CA ASN A 1054 28.68 -32.41 23.50
C ASN A 1054 29.33 -31.93 22.19
N ALA A 1055 29.58 -32.84 21.25
CA ALA A 1055 30.12 -32.49 19.93
C ALA A 1055 29.08 -31.70 19.13
N VAL A 1056 27.81 -32.13 19.16
CA VAL A 1056 26.69 -31.37 18.58
C VAL A 1056 26.71 -29.94 19.12
N SER A 1057 26.66 -29.72 20.43
CA SER A 1057 26.69 -28.36 21.01
C SER A 1057 27.86 -27.48 20.55
N GLN A 1058 29.04 -28.06 20.29
CA GLN A 1058 30.22 -27.32 19.83
C GLN A 1058 30.15 -26.90 18.36
N MET A 1059 29.43 -27.64 17.50
CA MET A 1059 29.27 -27.30 16.08
C MET A 1059 28.48 -26.00 15.88
N TRP A 1060 27.45 -25.76 16.69
CA TRP A 1060 26.64 -24.53 16.58
C TRP A 1060 27.38 -23.34 17.18
N SER A 1061 28.04 -23.48 18.34
CA SER A 1061 28.77 -22.37 18.96
C SER A 1061 30.01 -21.91 18.17
N GLY A 1062 30.58 -22.76 17.31
CA GLY A 1062 31.79 -22.45 16.55
C GLY A 1062 31.55 -21.86 15.16
N PHE A 1063 30.34 -22.03 14.61
CA PHE A 1063 29.97 -21.59 13.26
C PHE A 1063 28.83 -20.58 13.22
N ASP A 1064 28.03 -20.50 14.28
CA ASP A 1064 27.03 -19.47 14.45
C ASP A 1064 27.73 -18.20 14.98
N PRO A 1065 27.66 -17.08 14.25
CA PRO A 1065 28.40 -15.87 14.58
C PRO A 1065 28.24 -15.25 15.97
#